data_AF-A0A0D8B7W2-F1
#
_entry.id   AF-A0A0D8B7W2-F1
#
_cell.length_a   1.000
_cell.length_b   1.000
_cell.length_c   1.000
_cell.angle_alpha   90.00
_cell.angle_beta   90.00
_cell.angle_gamma   90.00
#
_symmetry.space_group_name_H-M   'P 1'
#
loop_
_entity.id
_entity.type
_entity.pdbx_description
1 polymer ?
#
loop_
_entity_poly.entity_id
_entity_poly.type
_entity_poly.pdbx_seq_one_letter_code
_entity_poly.pdbx_strand_id
1 'polypeptide(L)'
;MSSRWLDEPLQTELDDAAMTALRQWCAQTETTFRLVRWLTGGRSTARVAAVLSDDPHEGARQLIMKLDQAPGTAEDPQPGEFARHRRALTESRDFARQHLTKPVHQPIPVGDGRWFVFQRVAGGSLRDPITLHTLLDAVLHPPRPARGAGPDHLRGPQPTFPRPAANAAAFADVSTAVVGSVLGEWAGRTRLPSMDVPAILGRQLGDRLAPGSRLHRLAAAHPGRTITVEEEDHPLPNPFALVLDARRTAGVRLPTFVGRAHGDLHVENILIPTDLRDASAAFQLIDLSRYAADAVLTRDPTHLVLHVLARTLVELSPAQRTATIDVLLDPDLDGALLPQWLWLFIDQVRSAGQEWARAADLVEQWRDQVPLSLLACALTCLGRASTREEDRGWFLRLAANAAAAFLDQQGLDQHELDQQGQAQPAPENGDREQHGLLRADADGAGPPSPDPPVADSANGRPAGGTTGGFRASPRSVDGIAGGARVNGPSVNGPSVNGSAVNGSAVDLLLFHARADAVWADWIGWHLEAAGWRVLPYPDHNPDDHDLDDHDLDDHGSPDGADESVGPQTAISLADAVAQVPRTLVVLSPAYLRELQGSAEWQEAFPAATAARGGRLVTIRVEPCDPPDWLGLVASVDLVGLGEDEARATLVDRMTALRNGDGDTGRRAS
;
A
#
# COMPACT_ATOMS: atom_id res chain seq x y z
N MET A 1 23.20 8.92 22.42
CA MET A 1 22.24 9.60 23.32
C MET A 1 20.83 9.16 22.98
N SER A 2 20.21 8.33 23.82
CA SER A 2 18.82 7.87 23.65
C SER A 2 17.87 9.08 23.69
N SER A 3 17.11 9.28 22.60
CA SER A 3 16.11 10.36 22.51
C SER A 3 14.99 10.10 23.51
N ARG A 4 14.74 11.02 24.45
CA ARG A 4 13.60 10.92 25.40
C ARG A 4 12.22 10.84 24.73
N TRP A 5 12.13 11.17 23.44
CA TRP A 5 10.88 11.36 22.71
C TRP A 5 10.55 10.23 21.74
N LEU A 6 11.56 9.55 21.21
CA LEU A 6 11.43 8.52 20.18
C LEU A 6 12.19 7.30 20.65
N ASP A 7 11.65 6.10 20.47
CA ASP A 7 12.41 4.88 20.72
C ASP A 7 13.48 4.65 19.66
N GLU A 8 14.49 3.84 20.00
CA GLU A 8 15.64 3.57 19.13
C GLU A 8 15.25 2.94 17.78
N PRO A 9 14.34 1.94 17.71
CA PRO A 9 13.93 1.35 16.44
C PRO A 9 13.31 2.34 15.45
N LEU A 10 12.59 3.35 15.94
CA LEU A 10 12.02 4.39 15.08
C LEU A 10 13.11 5.34 14.54
N GLN A 11 14.18 5.55 15.29
CA GLN A 11 15.27 6.46 14.93
C GLN A 11 16.17 5.87 13.85
N THR A 12 16.50 4.57 13.92
CA THR A 12 17.41 3.89 12.98
C THR A 12 16.96 3.99 11.52
N GLU A 13 15.66 4.16 11.32
CA GLU A 13 14.98 4.14 10.02
C GLU A 13 14.54 5.54 9.56
N LEU A 14 14.85 6.60 10.30
CA LEU A 14 14.60 7.99 9.86
C LEU A 14 15.93 8.68 9.61
N ASP A 15 16.03 9.45 8.52
CA ASP A 15 17.20 10.30 8.31
C ASP A 15 17.24 11.49 9.28
N ASP A 16 18.40 12.14 9.37
CA ASP A 16 18.67 13.20 10.34
C ASP A 16 17.67 14.36 10.28
N ALA A 17 17.23 14.74 9.08
CA ALA A 17 16.28 15.82 8.90
C ALA A 17 14.90 15.43 9.44
N ALA A 18 14.41 14.25 9.05
CA ALA A 18 13.12 13.72 9.50
C ALA A 18 13.11 13.48 11.02
N MET A 19 14.19 12.89 11.55
CA MET A 19 14.39 12.68 12.98
C MET A 19 14.38 14.01 13.75
N THR A 20 15.11 15.02 13.26
CA THR A 20 15.20 16.34 13.90
C THR A 20 13.83 17.01 13.96
N ALA A 21 13.11 17.03 12.84
CA ALA A 21 11.77 17.62 12.77
C ALA A 21 10.77 16.94 13.72
N LEU A 22 10.74 15.61 13.74
CA LEU A 22 9.84 14.86 14.61
C LEU A 22 10.20 15.05 16.08
N ARG A 23 11.49 15.03 16.46
CA ARG A 23 11.95 15.30 17.84
C ARG A 23 11.59 16.71 18.31
N GLN A 24 11.76 17.72 17.45
CA GLN A 24 11.37 19.10 17.76
C GLN A 24 9.88 19.19 18.03
N TRP A 25 9.06 18.57 17.19
CA TRP A 25 7.60 18.54 17.39
C TRP A 25 7.21 17.80 18.69
N CYS A 26 7.81 16.65 18.97
CA CYS A 26 7.60 15.91 20.21
C CYS A 26 7.95 16.76 21.43
N ALA A 27 9.05 17.52 21.37
CA ALA A 27 9.46 18.40 22.46
C ALA A 27 8.49 19.57 22.71
N GLN A 28 7.78 20.05 21.69
CA GLN A 28 6.79 21.11 21.82
C GLN A 28 5.42 20.61 22.29
N THR A 29 5.12 19.33 22.05
CA THR A 29 3.81 18.72 22.35
C THR A 29 3.87 17.76 23.55
N GLU A 30 5.05 17.54 24.11
CA GLU A 30 5.33 16.55 25.16
C GLU A 30 4.90 15.12 24.78
N THR A 31 4.72 14.85 23.48
CA THR A 31 4.28 13.55 22.96
C THR A 31 5.48 12.65 22.70
N THR A 32 5.38 11.37 23.04
CA THR A 32 6.39 10.37 22.67
C THR A 32 5.85 9.42 21.60
N PHE A 33 6.74 8.91 20.74
CA PHE A 33 6.41 7.85 19.79
C PHE A 33 7.29 6.63 20.00
N ARG A 34 6.66 5.45 19.96
CA ARG A 34 7.34 4.16 19.94
C ARG A 34 6.95 3.38 18.70
N LEU A 35 7.91 2.77 18.02
CA LEU A 35 7.64 1.90 16.89
C LEU A 35 6.89 0.65 17.37
N VAL A 36 5.77 0.35 16.72
CA VAL A 36 5.12 -0.96 16.87
C VAL A 36 5.64 -1.91 15.80
N ARG A 37 5.62 -1.45 14.54
CA ARG A 37 6.23 -2.11 13.38
C ARG A 37 6.27 -1.16 12.20
N TRP A 38 7.24 -1.33 11.31
CA TRP A 38 7.14 -0.75 9.98
C TRP A 38 6.07 -1.48 9.18
N LEU A 39 5.26 -0.73 8.45
CA LEU A 39 4.26 -1.28 7.55
C LEU A 39 4.88 -1.32 6.16
N THR A 40 5.83 -2.24 5.98
CA THR A 40 6.46 -2.52 4.69
C THR A 40 5.51 -3.40 3.87
N GLY A 41 4.81 -2.77 2.92
CA GLY A 41 3.84 -3.46 2.06
C GLY A 41 3.41 -2.65 0.84
N GLY A 42 3.53 -1.33 0.86
CA GLY A 42 3.30 -0.48 -0.30
C GLY A 42 4.60 -0.24 -1.06
N ARG A 43 4.62 -0.48 -2.38
CA ARG A 43 5.68 -0.08 -3.32
C ARG A 43 5.79 1.47 -3.47
N SER A 44 5.31 2.22 -2.49
CA SER A 44 5.39 3.67 -2.39
C SER A 44 6.74 4.07 -1.81
N THR A 45 7.28 5.21 -2.26
CA THR A 45 8.48 5.82 -1.69
C THR A 45 8.25 6.37 -0.28
N ALA A 46 6.99 6.47 0.16
CA ALA A 46 6.64 6.94 1.49
C ALA A 46 6.95 5.88 2.56
N ARG A 47 7.68 6.28 3.61
CA ARG A 47 7.96 5.42 4.77
C ARG A 47 6.73 5.38 5.68
N VAL A 48 6.17 4.21 5.92
CA VAL A 48 4.94 4.02 6.70
C VAL A 48 5.18 3.10 7.89
N ALA A 49 4.79 3.54 9.08
CA ALA A 49 4.92 2.78 10.32
C ALA A 49 3.61 2.76 11.12
N ALA A 50 3.39 1.69 11.87
CA ALA A 50 2.50 1.72 13.01
C ALA A 50 3.30 2.17 14.24
N VAL A 51 2.85 3.23 14.91
CA VAL A 51 3.49 3.80 16.10
C VAL A 51 2.51 3.89 17.26
N LEU A 52 3.01 3.70 18.48
CA LEU A 52 2.30 4.05 19.70
C LEU A 52 2.67 5.49 20.05
N SER A 53 1.68 6.37 20.02
CA SER A 53 1.79 7.76 20.47
C SER A 53 1.35 7.82 21.93
N ASP A 54 2.16 8.41 22.80
CA ASP A 54 1.79 8.70 24.19
C ASP A 54 1.79 10.22 24.38
N ASP A 55 0.60 10.79 24.45
CA ASP A 55 0.33 12.22 24.63
C ASP A 55 -0.21 12.44 26.05
N PRO A 56 0.43 13.27 26.89
CA PRO A 56 0.01 13.44 28.29
C PRO A 56 -1.35 14.12 28.45
N HIS A 57 -1.87 14.78 27.41
CA HIS A 57 -3.15 15.49 27.42
C HIS A 57 -4.26 14.70 26.73
N GLU A 58 -3.94 13.98 25.66
CA GLU A 58 -4.93 13.22 24.87
C GLU A 58 -4.91 11.70 25.14
N GLY A 59 -3.92 11.22 25.87
CA GLY A 59 -3.70 9.82 26.22
C GLY A 59 -3.03 8.98 25.12
N ALA A 60 -2.56 7.80 25.50
CA ALA A 60 -1.86 6.89 24.60
C ALA A 60 -2.80 6.25 23.54
N ARG A 61 -2.30 6.15 22.31
CA ARG A 61 -3.03 5.59 21.16
C ARG A 61 -2.11 5.09 20.06
N GLN A 62 -2.56 4.09 19.31
CA GLN A 62 -1.84 3.61 18.13
C GLN A 62 -2.22 4.43 16.89
N LEU A 63 -1.23 4.84 16.10
CA LEU A 63 -1.36 5.64 14.90
C LEU A 63 -0.59 4.99 13.74
N ILE A 64 -1.01 5.28 12.51
CA ILE A 64 -0.21 5.12 11.30
C ILE A 64 0.57 6.42 11.12
N MET A 65 1.89 6.34 11.16
CA MET A 65 2.80 7.42 10.78
C MET A 65 3.22 7.22 9.33
N LYS A 66 3.09 8.26 8.51
CA LYS A 66 3.62 8.30 7.14
C LYS A 66 4.60 9.46 7.02
N LEU A 67 5.75 9.20 6.43
CA LEU A 67 6.69 10.21 5.94
C LEU A 67 6.61 10.22 4.42
N ASP A 68 5.97 11.23 3.87
CA ASP A 68 5.70 11.35 2.43
C ASP A 68 6.21 12.68 1.87
N GLN A 69 6.54 12.68 0.58
CA GLN A 69 6.95 13.88 -0.13
C GLN A 69 5.74 14.53 -0.78
N ALA A 70 5.49 15.80 -0.46
CA ALA A 70 4.42 16.53 -1.11
C ALA A 70 4.71 16.66 -2.62
N PRO A 71 3.69 16.53 -3.49
CA PRO A 71 3.86 16.72 -4.91
C PRO A 71 4.16 18.18 -5.26
N GLY A 72 4.72 18.41 -6.44
CA GLY A 72 5.08 19.74 -6.93
C GLY A 72 6.55 20.10 -6.67
N THR A 73 6.92 21.33 -7.01
CA THR A 73 8.25 21.89 -6.74
C THR A 73 8.16 22.91 -5.62
N ALA A 74 9.30 23.39 -5.12
CA ALA A 74 9.31 24.50 -4.16
C ALA A 74 8.68 25.79 -4.73
N GLU A 75 8.75 25.96 -6.05
CA GLU A 75 8.20 27.12 -6.77
C GLU A 75 6.70 26.97 -7.08
N ASP A 76 6.23 25.74 -7.28
CA ASP A 76 4.82 25.39 -7.52
C ASP A 76 4.39 24.20 -6.64
N PRO A 77 4.10 24.45 -5.35
CA PRO A 77 3.72 23.41 -4.41
C PRO A 77 2.31 22.90 -4.72
N GLN A 78 2.14 21.57 -4.77
CA GLN A 78 0.86 20.93 -5.05
C GLN A 78 0.27 20.29 -3.78
N PRO A 79 -1.06 20.12 -3.70
CA PRO A 79 -1.69 19.48 -2.54
C PRO A 79 -1.18 18.04 -2.31
N GLY A 80 -0.58 17.78 -1.15
CA GLY A 80 -0.12 16.45 -0.71
C GLY A 80 -1.22 15.58 -0.08
N GLU A 81 -0.84 14.40 0.42
CA GLU A 81 -1.76 13.40 0.98
C GLU A 81 -2.68 14.00 2.05
N PHE A 82 -2.14 14.75 3.03
CA PHE A 82 -2.95 15.32 4.11
C PHE A 82 -4.07 16.24 3.60
N ALA A 83 -3.79 17.09 2.60
CA ALA A 83 -4.79 17.99 2.03
C ALA A 83 -5.89 17.21 1.30
N ARG A 84 -5.52 16.19 0.52
CA ARG A 84 -6.45 15.32 -0.20
C ARG A 84 -7.30 14.48 0.76
N HIS A 85 -6.68 13.95 1.81
CA HIS A 85 -7.37 13.22 2.87
C HIS A 85 -8.39 14.10 3.59
N ARG A 86 -8.02 15.31 4.01
CA ARG A 86 -8.98 16.27 4.61
C ARG A 86 -10.13 16.59 3.67
N ARG A 87 -9.86 16.73 2.37
CA ARG A 87 -10.90 16.94 1.36
C ARG A 87 -11.86 15.74 1.29
N ALA A 88 -11.35 14.52 1.23
CA ALA A 88 -12.15 13.30 1.24
C ALA A 88 -13.08 13.20 2.46
N LEU A 89 -12.59 13.53 3.66
CA LEU A 89 -13.37 13.50 4.90
C LEU A 89 -14.49 14.55 4.94
N THR A 90 -14.24 15.71 4.36
CA THR A 90 -15.18 16.84 4.42
C THR A 90 -16.27 16.74 3.35
N GLU A 91 -15.94 16.18 2.19
CA GLU A 91 -16.86 16.07 1.05
C GLU A 91 -17.83 14.87 1.14
N SER A 92 -17.54 13.86 1.95
CA SER A 92 -18.50 12.77 2.26
C SER A 92 -18.38 12.29 3.71
N ARG A 93 -19.06 12.98 4.64
CA ARG A 93 -18.93 12.74 6.08
C ARG A 93 -19.41 11.35 6.53
N ASP A 94 -20.44 10.81 5.90
CA ASP A 94 -21.02 9.52 6.32
C ASP A 94 -20.12 8.37 5.92
N PHE A 95 -19.77 8.31 4.62
CA PHE A 95 -18.78 7.36 4.11
C PHE A 95 -17.44 7.50 4.85
N ALA A 96 -16.96 8.73 5.05
CA ALA A 96 -15.69 8.98 5.76
C ALA A 96 -15.69 8.49 7.20
N ARG A 97 -16.84 8.57 7.91
CA ARG A 97 -16.94 8.06 9.28
C ARG A 97 -16.85 6.53 9.32
N GLN A 98 -17.34 5.87 8.28
CA GLN A 98 -17.45 4.42 8.22
C GLN A 98 -16.23 3.76 7.60
N HIS A 99 -15.62 4.36 6.57
CA HIS A 99 -14.67 3.67 5.69
C HIS A 99 -13.33 4.39 5.52
N LEU A 100 -13.12 5.60 6.06
CA LEU A 100 -11.84 6.30 5.91
C LEU A 100 -11.10 6.41 7.25
N THR A 101 -9.77 6.27 7.20
CA THR A 101 -8.90 6.64 8.32
C THR A 101 -9.02 8.12 8.64
N LYS A 102 -8.71 8.52 9.88
CA LYS A 102 -8.82 9.93 10.31
C LYS A 102 -7.43 10.51 10.56
N PRO A 103 -7.04 11.60 9.90
CA PRO A 103 -5.82 12.33 10.21
C PRO A 103 -5.82 12.75 11.68
N VAL A 104 -4.64 12.70 12.27
CA VAL A 104 -4.37 13.12 13.64
C VAL A 104 -3.26 14.17 13.56
N HIS A 105 -3.41 15.26 14.31
CA HIS A 105 -2.54 16.43 14.27
C HIS A 105 -2.50 17.14 12.90
N GLN A 106 -1.85 18.31 12.85
CA GLN A 106 -1.44 18.94 11.60
C GLN A 106 -0.19 18.24 11.05
N PRO A 107 0.06 18.26 9.73
CA PRO A 107 1.24 17.63 9.16
C PRO A 107 2.50 18.35 9.67
N ILE A 108 3.54 17.58 9.97
CA ILE A 108 4.79 18.11 10.51
C ILE A 108 5.78 18.28 9.34
N PRO A 109 6.24 19.51 9.03
CA PRO A 109 7.21 19.72 7.97
C PRO A 109 8.59 19.20 8.38
N VAL A 110 9.26 18.49 7.47
CA VAL A 110 10.67 18.12 7.64
C VAL A 110 11.61 19.27 7.24
N GLY A 111 11.17 20.13 6.31
CA GLY A 111 11.94 21.28 5.82
C GLY A 111 12.52 21.12 4.42
N ASP A 112 12.38 19.94 3.81
CA ASP A 112 12.90 19.58 2.48
C ASP A 112 11.80 19.15 1.49
N GLY A 113 10.55 19.54 1.78
CA GLY A 113 9.37 19.15 1.00
C GLY A 113 8.69 17.86 1.49
N ARG A 114 9.30 17.14 2.44
CA ARG A 114 8.66 15.99 3.10
C ARG A 114 7.86 16.40 4.33
N TRP A 115 6.85 15.58 4.65
CA TRP A 115 5.91 15.81 5.74
C TRP A 115 5.61 14.52 6.48
N PHE A 116 5.55 14.60 7.81
CA PHE A 116 4.90 13.56 8.59
C PHE A 116 3.40 13.77 8.62
N VAL A 117 2.66 12.69 8.35
CA VAL A 117 1.21 12.62 8.46
C VAL A 117 0.86 11.46 9.39
N PHE A 118 0.02 11.73 10.38
CA PHE A 118 -0.48 10.71 11.30
C PHE A 118 -1.94 10.42 11.03
N GLN A 119 -2.31 9.14 11.07
CA GLN A 119 -3.68 8.69 10.83
C GLN A 119 -4.09 7.67 11.89
N ARG A 120 -5.37 7.70 12.26
CA ARG A 120 -6.00 6.70 13.12
C ARG A 120 -6.88 5.79 12.29
N VAL A 121 -6.75 4.48 12.49
CA VAL A 121 -7.62 3.47 11.87
C VAL A 121 -8.95 3.43 12.63
N ALA A 122 -10.06 3.39 11.89
CA ALA A 122 -11.36 3.20 12.52
C ALA A 122 -11.46 1.78 13.10
N GLY A 123 -11.97 1.64 14.32
CA GLY A 123 -12.09 0.34 15.02
C GLY A 123 -11.10 0.11 16.16
N GLY A 124 -10.08 0.97 16.33
CA GLY A 124 -9.25 1.00 17.55
C GLY A 124 -8.15 -0.08 17.67
N SER A 125 -7.99 -0.95 16.66
CA SER A 125 -6.93 -1.98 16.62
C SER A 125 -6.32 -2.07 15.22
N LEU A 126 -4.98 -2.06 15.16
CA LEU A 126 -4.19 -2.41 13.97
C LEU A 126 -3.70 -3.88 14.00
N ARG A 127 -4.05 -4.63 15.05
CA ARG A 127 -3.68 -6.05 15.23
C ARG A 127 -4.66 -6.99 14.53
N ASP A 128 -5.93 -6.61 14.45
CA ASP A 128 -7.01 -7.47 13.95
C ASP A 128 -7.30 -7.33 12.44
N PRO A 129 -7.37 -6.12 11.84
CA PRO A 129 -7.72 -6.02 10.43
C PRO A 129 -6.58 -6.54 9.54
N ILE A 130 -6.94 -7.29 8.50
CA ILE A 130 -6.03 -7.77 7.45
C ILE A 130 -6.24 -6.95 6.19
N THR A 131 -5.30 -6.99 5.25
CA THR A 131 -5.53 -6.41 3.92
C THR A 131 -6.40 -7.35 3.09
N LEU A 132 -7.14 -6.82 2.12
CA LEU A 132 -7.82 -7.63 1.11
C LEU A 132 -6.79 -8.49 0.32
N HIS A 133 -5.54 -8.06 0.23
CA HIS A 133 -4.45 -8.86 -0.33
C HIS A 133 -4.19 -10.14 0.46
N THR A 134 -4.25 -10.09 1.80
CA THR A 134 -4.12 -11.27 2.66
C THR A 134 -5.23 -12.29 2.39
N LEU A 135 -6.46 -11.81 2.11
CA LEU A 135 -7.56 -12.69 1.71
C LEU A 135 -7.31 -13.30 0.32
N LEU A 136 -6.83 -12.50 -0.64
CA LEU A 136 -6.44 -13.01 -1.97
C LEU A 136 -5.37 -14.10 -1.85
N ASP A 137 -4.31 -13.87 -1.08
CA ASP A 137 -3.23 -14.84 -0.90
C ASP A 137 -3.75 -16.17 -0.32
N ALA A 138 -4.68 -16.12 0.64
CA ALA A 138 -5.32 -17.32 1.18
C ALA A 138 -6.20 -18.08 0.16
N VAL A 139 -6.73 -17.39 -0.86
CA VAL A 139 -7.48 -18.01 -1.98
C VAL A 139 -6.54 -18.71 -2.95
N LEU A 140 -5.40 -18.09 -3.27
CA LEU A 140 -4.41 -18.63 -4.20
C LEU A 140 -3.59 -19.77 -3.57
N HIS A 141 -3.28 -19.63 -2.28
CA HIS A 141 -2.41 -20.52 -1.52
C HIS A 141 -3.13 -21.07 -0.27
N PRO A 142 -4.19 -21.89 -0.43
CA PRO A 142 -4.94 -22.39 0.71
C PRO A 142 -4.05 -23.25 1.63
N PRO A 143 -4.14 -23.08 2.96
CA PRO A 143 -3.33 -23.84 3.89
C PRO A 143 -3.60 -25.34 3.76
N ARG A 144 -2.53 -26.14 3.65
CA ARG A 144 -2.65 -27.61 3.54
C ARG A 144 -3.37 -28.16 4.78
N PRO A 145 -4.40 -29.01 4.64
CA PRO A 145 -5.00 -29.66 5.80
C PRO A 145 -3.96 -30.51 6.53
N ALA A 146 -3.83 -30.33 7.84
CA ALA A 146 -2.94 -31.13 8.67
C ALA A 146 -3.31 -32.61 8.52
N ARG A 147 -2.43 -33.41 7.90
CA ARG A 147 -2.60 -34.86 7.84
C ARG A 147 -2.50 -35.41 9.27
N GLY A 148 -3.61 -35.93 9.81
CA GLY A 148 -3.60 -36.77 11.01
C GLY A 148 -4.46 -36.35 12.20
N ALA A 149 -5.60 -35.69 12.02
CA ALA A 149 -6.58 -35.53 13.09
C ALA A 149 -7.40 -36.83 13.28
N GLY A 150 -6.87 -37.76 14.08
CA GLY A 150 -7.69 -38.78 14.73
C GLY A 150 -8.53 -38.15 15.87
N PRO A 151 -9.64 -38.79 16.29
CA PRO A 151 -10.49 -38.23 17.32
C PRO A 151 -9.82 -38.37 18.70
N ASP A 152 -9.77 -37.24 19.40
CA ASP A 152 -9.60 -37.11 20.85
C ASP A 152 -8.18 -37.34 21.42
N HIS A 153 -7.56 -36.25 21.93
CA HIS A 153 -7.22 -36.09 23.36
C HIS A 153 -6.35 -34.84 23.62
N LEU A 154 -6.86 -33.99 24.51
CA LEU A 154 -6.13 -33.19 25.50
C LEU A 154 -4.86 -32.45 25.03
N ARG A 155 -5.04 -31.38 24.24
CA ARG A 155 -4.15 -30.21 24.29
C ARG A 155 -5.00 -28.98 24.63
N GLY A 156 -4.46 -28.12 25.50
CA GLY A 156 -5.10 -26.87 25.94
C GLY A 156 -5.53 -25.98 24.76
N PRO A 157 -6.32 -24.92 25.01
CA PRO A 157 -7.02 -24.19 23.97
C PRO A 157 -6.03 -23.65 22.95
N GLN A 158 -5.88 -24.34 21.83
CA GLN A 158 -5.46 -23.68 20.61
C GLN A 158 -6.58 -22.70 20.27
N PRO A 159 -6.25 -21.48 19.80
CA PRO A 159 -7.27 -20.61 19.25
C PRO A 159 -7.87 -21.31 18.02
N THR A 160 -8.97 -22.03 18.24
CA THR A 160 -9.87 -22.50 17.21
C THR A 160 -10.58 -21.27 16.68
N PHE A 161 -9.97 -20.59 15.72
CA PHE A 161 -10.71 -19.68 14.87
C PHE A 161 -11.55 -20.54 13.93
N PRO A 162 -12.89 -20.57 14.03
CA PRO A 162 -13.70 -20.93 12.89
C PRO A 162 -13.53 -19.78 11.88
N ARG A 163 -12.46 -19.79 11.09
CA ARG A 163 -12.37 -18.90 9.93
C ARG A 163 -13.47 -19.36 8.97
N PRO A 164 -14.43 -18.51 8.57
CA PRO A 164 -15.16 -18.77 7.33
C PRO A 164 -14.09 -19.07 6.29
N ALA A 165 -14.15 -20.23 5.64
CA ALA A 165 -13.07 -20.67 4.76
C ALA A 165 -12.83 -19.59 3.71
N ALA A 166 -11.69 -18.88 3.81
CA ALA A 166 -11.25 -17.93 2.82
C ALA A 166 -11.31 -18.62 1.46
N ASN A 167 -12.22 -18.15 0.60
CA ASN A 167 -12.52 -18.78 -0.67
C ASN A 167 -12.79 -17.69 -1.72
N ALA A 168 -12.83 -18.13 -2.98
CA ALA A 168 -13.06 -17.25 -4.12
C ALA A 168 -14.29 -16.34 -3.96
N ALA A 169 -15.39 -16.88 -3.41
CA ALA A 169 -16.61 -16.11 -3.21
C ALA A 169 -16.42 -15.01 -2.17
N ALA A 170 -15.79 -15.30 -1.01
CA ALA A 170 -15.54 -14.28 0.00
C ALA A 170 -14.66 -13.13 -0.52
N PHE A 171 -13.63 -13.43 -1.31
CA PHE A 171 -12.79 -12.40 -1.94
C PHE A 171 -13.58 -11.53 -2.94
N ALA A 172 -14.38 -12.18 -3.79
CA ALA A 172 -15.22 -11.49 -4.75
C ALA A 172 -16.29 -10.63 -4.04
N ASP A 173 -17.02 -11.18 -3.06
CA ASP A 173 -18.09 -10.51 -2.33
C ASP A 173 -17.59 -9.26 -1.60
N VAL A 174 -16.42 -9.34 -0.95
CA VAL A 174 -15.80 -8.18 -0.31
C VAL A 174 -15.38 -7.12 -1.34
N SER A 175 -14.78 -7.54 -2.45
CA SER A 175 -14.40 -6.62 -3.54
C SER A 175 -15.61 -5.90 -4.13
N THR A 176 -16.69 -6.65 -4.35
CA THR A 176 -18.00 -6.17 -4.82
C THR A 176 -18.62 -5.18 -3.85
N ALA A 177 -18.60 -5.47 -2.55
CA ALA A 177 -19.12 -4.57 -1.53
C ALA A 177 -18.31 -3.27 -1.46
N VAL A 178 -16.98 -3.34 -1.55
CA VAL A 178 -16.11 -2.15 -1.62
C VAL A 178 -16.47 -1.32 -2.85
N VAL A 179 -16.54 -1.92 -4.04
CA VAL A 179 -16.89 -1.22 -5.29
C VAL A 179 -18.29 -0.61 -5.22
N GLY A 180 -19.27 -1.35 -4.72
CA GLY A 180 -20.64 -0.88 -4.52
C GLY A 180 -20.71 0.31 -3.58
N SER A 181 -19.98 0.29 -2.46
CA SER A 181 -19.96 1.39 -1.49
C SER A 181 -19.21 2.62 -2.03
N VAL A 182 -18.04 2.46 -2.69
CA VAL A 182 -17.34 3.62 -3.29
C VAL A 182 -18.15 4.30 -4.39
N LEU A 183 -18.91 3.55 -5.20
CA LEU A 183 -19.76 4.13 -6.24
C LEU A 183 -21.09 4.66 -5.67
N GLY A 184 -21.77 3.89 -4.83
CA GLY A 184 -23.11 4.20 -4.32
C GLY A 184 -23.12 5.26 -3.22
N GLU A 185 -22.11 5.28 -2.34
CA GLU A 185 -22.09 6.11 -1.14
C GLU A 185 -21.03 7.21 -1.21
N TRP A 186 -19.88 6.93 -1.83
CA TRP A 186 -18.77 7.89 -1.86
C TRP A 186 -18.77 8.80 -3.09
N ALA A 187 -18.91 8.25 -4.30
CA ALA A 187 -18.73 8.97 -5.57
C ALA A 187 -19.57 10.24 -5.69
N GLY A 188 -20.73 10.26 -5.02
CA GLY A 188 -21.66 11.37 -4.98
C GLY A 188 -22.71 11.28 -6.05
N ARG A 189 -23.39 12.40 -6.32
CA ARG A 189 -24.42 12.44 -7.35
C ARG A 189 -23.80 12.18 -8.72
N THR A 190 -24.47 11.36 -9.52
CA THR A 190 -24.09 11.06 -10.90
C THR A 190 -23.94 12.35 -11.70
N ARG A 191 -22.74 12.58 -12.25
CA ARG A 191 -22.44 13.69 -13.16
C ARG A 191 -21.82 13.12 -14.43
N LEU A 192 -22.26 13.62 -15.57
CA LEU A 192 -21.89 13.17 -16.92
C LEU A 192 -21.48 14.34 -17.83
N PRO A 193 -20.43 15.13 -17.50
CA PRO A 193 -19.92 16.12 -18.43
C PRO A 193 -19.49 15.47 -19.75
N SER A 194 -19.76 16.14 -20.86
CA SER A 194 -19.24 15.77 -22.17
C SER A 194 -17.75 16.13 -22.25
N MET A 195 -16.89 15.11 -22.31
CA MET A 195 -15.43 15.26 -22.32
C MET A 195 -14.83 14.66 -23.58
N ASP A 196 -13.75 15.25 -24.08
CA ASP A 196 -12.93 14.63 -25.11
C ASP A 196 -12.01 13.55 -24.50
N VAL A 197 -11.57 12.63 -25.35
CA VAL A 197 -10.77 11.46 -24.93
C VAL A 197 -9.45 11.85 -24.25
N PRO A 198 -8.67 12.85 -24.73
CA PRO A 198 -7.47 13.29 -24.04
C PRO A 198 -7.74 13.83 -22.63
N ALA A 199 -8.84 14.57 -22.41
CA ALA A 199 -9.21 15.02 -21.07
C ALA A 199 -9.58 13.84 -20.15
N ILE A 200 -10.28 12.81 -20.66
CA ILE A 200 -10.63 11.61 -19.90
C ILE A 200 -9.35 10.86 -19.49
N LEU A 201 -8.46 10.57 -20.45
CA LEU A 201 -7.20 9.87 -20.20
C LEU A 201 -6.26 10.68 -19.30
N GLY A 202 -6.19 12.00 -19.49
CA GLY A 202 -5.41 12.91 -18.65
C GLY A 202 -5.85 12.89 -17.19
N ARG A 203 -7.15 12.86 -16.90
CA ARG A 203 -7.66 12.73 -15.52
C ARG A 203 -7.35 11.38 -14.86
N GLN A 204 -7.20 10.31 -15.65
CA GLN A 204 -6.87 8.99 -15.13
C GLN A 204 -5.37 8.81 -14.91
N LEU A 205 -4.55 9.24 -15.86
CA LEU A 205 -3.09 9.07 -15.82
C LEU A 205 -2.38 10.14 -14.98
N GLY A 206 -2.88 11.38 -15.00
CA GLY A 206 -2.33 12.52 -14.26
C GLY A 206 -0.84 12.77 -14.56
N ASP A 207 -0.06 13.04 -13.52
CA ASP A 207 1.37 13.34 -13.59
C ASP A 207 2.22 12.22 -14.20
N ARG A 208 1.65 11.02 -14.39
CA ARG A 208 2.32 9.94 -15.12
C ARG A 208 2.62 10.34 -16.56
N LEU A 209 1.95 11.35 -17.12
CA LEU A 209 2.24 11.87 -18.46
C LEU A 209 3.25 13.02 -18.47
N ALA A 210 3.71 13.50 -17.31
CA ALA A 210 4.66 14.60 -17.23
C ALA A 210 5.97 14.25 -17.96
N PRO A 211 6.63 15.23 -18.62
CA PRO A 211 7.93 15.03 -19.25
C PRO A 211 8.94 14.38 -18.31
N GLY A 212 9.68 13.39 -18.81
CA GLY A 212 10.69 12.65 -18.03
C GLY A 212 10.13 11.51 -17.17
N SER A 213 8.81 11.40 -16.99
CA SER A 213 8.21 10.25 -16.32
C SER A 213 8.54 8.93 -17.04
N ARG A 214 8.38 7.79 -16.36
CA ARG A 214 8.59 6.48 -17.01
C ARG A 214 7.63 6.26 -18.16
N LEU A 215 6.35 6.59 -17.99
CA LEU A 215 5.35 6.40 -19.03
C LEU A 215 5.60 7.33 -20.23
N HIS A 216 6.06 8.56 -19.99
CA HIS A 216 6.47 9.48 -21.05
C HIS A 216 7.66 8.92 -21.86
N ARG A 217 8.66 8.34 -21.19
CA ARG A 217 9.79 7.67 -21.87
C ARG A 217 9.36 6.44 -22.66
N LEU A 218 8.45 5.63 -22.12
CA LEU A 218 7.86 4.49 -22.84
C LEU A 218 7.10 4.95 -24.09
N ALA A 219 6.31 6.01 -23.98
CA ALA A 219 5.61 6.58 -25.13
C ALA A 219 6.57 7.03 -26.23
N ALA A 220 7.70 7.66 -25.86
CA ALA A 220 8.72 8.07 -26.82
C ALA A 220 9.42 6.88 -27.51
N ALA A 221 9.50 5.73 -26.86
CA ALA A 221 10.05 4.49 -27.42
C ALA A 221 9.10 3.79 -28.42
N HIS A 222 7.81 4.16 -28.42
CA HIS A 222 6.80 3.61 -29.31
C HIS A 222 6.16 4.73 -30.16
N PRO A 223 6.88 5.32 -31.11
CA PRO A 223 6.33 6.35 -31.98
C PRO A 223 5.35 5.75 -33.01
N GLY A 224 4.39 6.54 -33.48
CA GLY A 224 3.54 6.19 -34.62
C GLY A 224 2.07 5.95 -34.28
N ARG A 225 1.28 5.68 -35.32
CA ARG A 225 -0.19 5.50 -35.28
C ARG A 225 -0.60 4.16 -34.68
N THR A 226 0.19 3.14 -34.97
CA THR A 226 -0.05 1.75 -34.60
C THR A 226 1.18 1.19 -33.89
N ILE A 227 1.01 0.07 -33.21
CA ILE A 227 2.05 -0.65 -32.49
C ILE A 227 1.91 -2.15 -32.79
N THR A 228 3.04 -2.80 -33.08
CA THR A 228 3.10 -4.25 -33.14
C THR A 228 3.29 -4.78 -31.72
N VAL A 229 2.40 -5.67 -31.28
CA VAL A 229 2.48 -6.31 -29.98
C VAL A 229 2.64 -7.81 -30.20
N GLU A 230 3.39 -8.48 -29.31
CA GLU A 230 3.55 -9.93 -29.34
C GLU A 230 2.19 -10.62 -29.16
N GLU A 231 2.01 -11.77 -29.80
CA GLU A 231 0.76 -12.57 -29.78
C GLU A 231 -0.45 -11.90 -30.46
N GLU A 232 -0.26 -10.81 -31.20
CA GLU A 232 -1.27 -10.18 -32.05
C GLU A 232 -0.93 -10.36 -33.54
N ASP A 233 -1.92 -10.77 -34.33
CA ASP A 233 -1.72 -11.10 -35.75
C ASP A 233 -1.56 -9.87 -36.65
N HIS A 234 -1.99 -8.70 -36.18
CA HIS A 234 -1.89 -7.43 -36.90
C HIS A 234 -1.50 -6.28 -35.97
N PRO A 235 -0.91 -5.19 -36.52
CA PRO A 235 -0.67 -3.98 -35.74
C PRO A 235 -1.96 -3.47 -35.11
N LEU A 236 -1.89 -3.06 -33.85
CA LEU A 236 -3.00 -2.46 -33.10
C LEU A 236 -2.83 -0.94 -33.02
N PRO A 237 -3.90 -0.17 -32.75
CA PRO A 237 -3.79 1.24 -32.44
C PRO A 237 -2.81 1.48 -31.29
N ASN A 238 -1.90 2.44 -31.48
CA ASN A 238 -0.91 2.76 -30.46
C ASN A 238 -1.59 3.45 -29.26
N PRO A 239 -1.62 2.83 -28.06
CA PRO A 239 -2.31 3.42 -26.91
C PRO A 239 -1.65 4.73 -26.45
N PHE A 240 -0.34 4.89 -26.64
CA PHE A 240 0.35 6.14 -26.32
C PHE A 240 -0.05 7.27 -27.27
N ALA A 241 -0.27 6.95 -28.55
CA ALA A 241 -0.74 7.93 -29.52
C ALA A 241 -2.15 8.44 -29.17
N LEU A 242 -3.03 7.56 -28.69
CA LEU A 242 -4.38 7.95 -28.25
C LEU A 242 -4.36 8.91 -27.05
N VAL A 243 -3.35 8.77 -26.18
CA VAL A 243 -3.13 9.64 -25.02
C VAL A 243 -2.51 10.98 -25.40
N LEU A 244 -1.53 10.98 -26.30
CA LEU A 244 -0.67 12.15 -26.57
C LEU A 244 -1.11 12.96 -27.81
N ASP A 245 -1.81 12.37 -28.76
CA ASP A 245 -2.24 13.00 -30.01
C ASP A 245 -3.76 13.18 -30.04
N ALA A 246 -4.23 14.34 -29.58
CA ALA A 246 -5.64 14.70 -29.54
C ALA A 246 -6.34 14.66 -30.92
N ARG A 247 -5.59 14.68 -32.03
CA ARG A 247 -6.16 14.61 -33.38
C ARG A 247 -6.79 13.26 -33.70
N ARG A 248 -6.40 12.21 -32.96
CA ARG A 248 -6.88 10.83 -33.13
C ARG A 248 -8.35 10.66 -32.82
N THR A 249 -8.81 11.44 -31.88
CA THR A 249 -10.17 11.40 -31.33
C THR A 249 -10.80 12.78 -31.48
N ALA A 250 -10.34 13.57 -32.46
CA ALA A 250 -10.90 14.88 -32.74
C ALA A 250 -12.39 14.75 -33.07
N GLY A 251 -13.21 15.53 -32.37
CA GLY A 251 -14.67 15.49 -32.51
C GLY A 251 -15.36 14.41 -31.67
N VAL A 252 -14.63 13.44 -31.12
CA VAL A 252 -15.18 12.42 -30.23
C VAL A 252 -15.36 13.02 -28.84
N ARG A 253 -16.60 13.02 -28.34
CA ARG A 253 -16.90 13.44 -26.98
C ARG A 253 -17.84 12.46 -26.31
N LEU A 254 -17.50 12.04 -25.10
CA LEU A 254 -18.25 11.06 -24.33
C LEU A 254 -18.89 11.72 -23.11
N PRO A 255 -20.16 11.42 -22.80
CA PRO A 255 -20.70 11.70 -21.48
C PRO A 255 -19.90 10.85 -20.47
N THR A 256 -19.12 11.49 -19.60
CA THR A 256 -18.12 10.81 -18.74
C THR A 256 -18.55 10.80 -17.28
N PHE A 257 -18.57 9.64 -16.62
CA PHE A 257 -18.92 9.57 -15.19
C PHE A 257 -17.82 10.19 -14.35
N VAL A 258 -18.13 11.32 -13.69
CA VAL A 258 -17.18 12.01 -12.81
C VAL A 258 -17.70 12.20 -11.40
N GLY A 259 -16.83 11.92 -10.43
CA GLY A 259 -17.19 12.00 -9.02
C GLY A 259 -15.97 11.85 -8.12
N ARG A 260 -16.25 11.61 -6.84
CA ARG A 260 -15.21 11.31 -5.87
C ARG A 260 -14.69 9.89 -6.10
N ALA A 261 -13.38 9.73 -6.12
CA ALA A 261 -12.74 8.43 -6.26
C ALA A 261 -11.46 8.38 -5.44
N HIS A 262 -11.07 7.17 -5.04
CA HIS A 262 -9.80 6.89 -4.37
C HIS A 262 -8.63 7.25 -5.29
N GLY A 263 -8.73 6.90 -6.56
CA GLY A 263 -7.68 7.06 -7.56
C GLY A 263 -6.55 6.03 -7.47
N ASP A 264 -6.48 5.24 -6.41
CA ASP A 264 -5.50 4.15 -6.29
C ASP A 264 -6.12 3.00 -5.48
N LEU A 265 -7.35 2.65 -5.83
CA LEU A 265 -8.05 1.57 -5.15
C LEU A 265 -7.39 0.24 -5.52
N HIS A 266 -6.83 -0.45 -4.53
CA HIS A 266 -6.24 -1.77 -4.69
C HIS A 266 -6.26 -2.58 -3.39
N VAL A 267 -6.02 -3.89 -3.50
CA VAL A 267 -6.17 -4.86 -2.39
C VAL A 267 -5.29 -4.60 -1.16
N GLU A 268 -4.24 -3.78 -1.27
CA GLU A 268 -3.41 -3.38 -0.12
C GLU A 268 -3.95 -2.12 0.56
N ASN A 269 -4.70 -1.29 -0.16
CA ASN A 269 -5.35 -0.08 0.35
C ASN A 269 -6.73 -0.36 0.95
N ILE A 270 -7.15 -1.62 1.00
CA ILE A 270 -8.43 -2.07 1.56
C ILE A 270 -8.13 -2.94 2.77
N LEU A 271 -8.46 -2.45 3.96
CA LEU A 271 -8.39 -3.20 5.21
C LEU A 271 -9.77 -3.79 5.52
N ILE A 272 -9.80 -5.04 5.94
CA ILE A 272 -11.02 -5.76 6.30
C ILE A 272 -10.86 -6.43 7.67
N PRO A 273 -11.96 -6.66 8.42
CA PRO A 273 -11.93 -7.44 9.65
C PRO A 273 -11.42 -8.87 9.41
N THR A 274 -10.81 -9.48 10.41
CA THR A 274 -10.44 -10.91 10.36
C THR A 274 -11.67 -11.81 10.28
N ASP A 275 -12.79 -11.40 10.88
CA ASP A 275 -14.07 -12.08 10.74
C ASP A 275 -14.75 -11.65 9.45
N LEU A 276 -14.69 -12.54 8.45
CA LEU A 276 -15.21 -12.25 7.10
C LEU A 276 -16.72 -12.07 7.05
N ARG A 277 -17.47 -12.44 8.11
CA ARG A 277 -18.93 -12.25 8.16
C ARG A 277 -19.33 -10.77 8.08
N ASP A 278 -18.48 -9.89 8.61
CA ASP A 278 -18.71 -8.45 8.63
C ASP A 278 -17.88 -7.70 7.55
N ALA A 279 -17.04 -8.40 6.78
CA ALA A 279 -16.05 -7.77 5.92
C ALA A 279 -16.63 -6.98 4.75
N SER A 280 -17.82 -7.32 4.29
CA SER A 280 -18.53 -6.55 3.26
C SER A 280 -19.02 -5.19 3.76
N ALA A 281 -19.27 -5.03 5.07
CA ALA A 281 -19.79 -3.80 5.66
C ALA A 281 -18.74 -3.00 6.45
N ALA A 282 -17.67 -3.64 6.92
CA ALA A 282 -16.74 -3.05 7.89
C ALA A 282 -15.31 -2.86 7.33
N PHE A 283 -15.17 -2.54 6.04
CA PHE A 283 -13.88 -2.26 5.43
C PHE A 283 -13.39 -0.81 5.70
N GLN A 284 -12.07 -0.59 5.65
CA GLN A 284 -11.43 0.72 5.67
C GLN A 284 -10.57 0.91 4.43
N LEU A 285 -10.61 2.11 3.85
CA LEU A 285 -9.70 2.56 2.81
C LEU A 285 -8.57 3.37 3.42
N ILE A 286 -7.35 3.07 2.99
CA ILE A 286 -6.12 3.76 3.40
C ILE A 286 -5.40 4.32 2.17
N ASP A 287 -4.49 5.27 2.40
CA ASP A 287 -3.73 5.94 1.34
C ASP A 287 -4.58 6.74 0.34
N LEU A 288 -5.00 7.93 0.77
CA LEU A 288 -5.77 8.86 -0.04
C LEU A 288 -4.90 9.86 -0.82
N SER A 289 -3.63 9.51 -1.07
CA SER A 289 -2.67 10.37 -1.79
C SER A 289 -3.12 10.66 -3.23
N ARG A 290 -3.94 9.79 -3.83
CA ARG A 290 -4.48 9.94 -5.19
C ARG A 290 -5.96 10.33 -5.24
N TYR A 291 -6.57 10.65 -4.09
CA TYR A 291 -7.96 11.08 -4.03
C TYR A 291 -8.23 12.30 -4.93
N ALA A 292 -9.35 12.26 -5.63
CA ALA A 292 -9.87 13.37 -6.43
C ALA A 292 -11.39 13.42 -6.37
N ALA A 293 -11.95 14.64 -6.38
CA ALA A 293 -13.39 14.88 -6.24
C ALA A 293 -14.17 14.88 -7.57
N ASP A 294 -13.44 14.83 -8.67
CA ASP A 294 -13.90 14.92 -10.05
C ASP A 294 -13.16 13.92 -10.96
N ALA A 295 -12.77 12.78 -10.38
CA ALA A 295 -12.16 11.65 -11.05
C ALA A 295 -13.17 10.91 -11.94
N VAL A 296 -12.64 10.23 -12.96
CA VAL A 296 -13.39 9.28 -13.79
C VAL A 296 -13.75 8.05 -12.94
N LEU A 297 -15.04 7.74 -12.80
CA LEU A 297 -15.53 6.76 -11.82
C LEU A 297 -15.29 5.30 -12.19
N THR A 298 -15.16 4.99 -13.49
CA THR A 298 -14.77 3.65 -13.97
C THR A 298 -13.33 3.28 -13.60
N ARG A 299 -12.48 4.26 -13.24
CA ARG A 299 -11.07 4.05 -12.90
C ARG A 299 -10.86 3.10 -11.72
N ASP A 300 -11.52 3.34 -10.60
CA ASP A 300 -11.25 2.60 -9.35
C ASP A 300 -11.59 1.11 -9.47
N PRO A 301 -12.77 0.70 -9.99
CA PRO A 301 -13.07 -0.71 -10.24
C PRO A 301 -12.07 -1.36 -11.22
N THR A 302 -11.74 -0.67 -12.32
CA THR A 302 -10.76 -1.18 -13.29
C THR A 302 -9.37 -1.32 -12.68
N HIS A 303 -8.93 -0.35 -11.90
CA HIS A 303 -7.63 -0.35 -11.26
C HIS A 303 -7.52 -1.48 -10.22
N LEU A 304 -8.58 -1.73 -9.44
CA LEU A 304 -8.64 -2.85 -8.51
C LEU A 304 -8.41 -4.19 -9.24
N VAL A 305 -9.10 -4.41 -10.36
CA VAL A 305 -8.95 -5.63 -11.18
C VAL A 305 -7.53 -5.76 -11.74
N LEU A 306 -7.00 -4.71 -12.37
CA LEU A 306 -5.66 -4.78 -12.97
C LEU A 306 -4.55 -4.89 -11.92
N HIS A 307 -4.76 -4.38 -10.71
CA HIS A 307 -3.81 -4.57 -9.62
C HIS A 307 -3.76 -6.02 -9.13
N VAL A 308 -4.90 -6.73 -9.09
CA VAL A 308 -4.92 -8.18 -8.79
C VAL A 308 -4.17 -8.94 -9.89
N LEU A 309 -4.50 -8.68 -11.16
CA LEU A 309 -3.83 -9.31 -12.30
C LEU A 309 -2.32 -9.08 -12.31
N ALA A 310 -1.85 -7.87 -12.01
CA ALA A 310 -0.43 -7.55 -11.92
C ALA A 310 0.37 -8.41 -10.93
N ARG A 311 -0.31 -9.12 -10.03
CA ARG A 311 0.30 -9.98 -9.01
C ARG A 311 0.06 -11.46 -9.28
N THR A 312 -0.98 -11.80 -10.04
CA THR A 312 -1.38 -13.18 -10.30
C THR A 312 -1.14 -13.62 -11.74
N LEU A 313 -0.67 -12.74 -12.64
CA LEU A 313 -0.35 -13.11 -14.02
C LEU A 313 0.65 -14.28 -14.10
N VAL A 314 1.59 -14.37 -13.15
CA VAL A 314 2.55 -15.47 -13.05
C VAL A 314 1.89 -16.84 -12.87
N GLU A 315 0.69 -16.88 -12.29
CA GLU A 315 -0.08 -18.11 -12.08
C GLU A 315 -0.91 -18.52 -13.31
N LEU A 316 -1.01 -17.65 -14.32
CA LEU A 316 -1.82 -17.88 -15.51
C LEU A 316 -0.99 -18.44 -16.67
N SER A 317 -1.51 -19.48 -17.31
CA SER A 317 -0.97 -19.98 -18.58
C SER A 317 -1.11 -18.94 -19.71
N PRO A 318 -0.32 -19.02 -20.80
CA PRO A 318 -0.45 -18.10 -21.94
C PRO A 318 -1.87 -18.01 -22.51
N ALA A 319 -2.58 -19.15 -22.62
CA ALA A 319 -3.97 -19.17 -23.07
C ALA A 319 -4.91 -18.43 -22.11
N GLN A 320 -4.70 -18.57 -20.80
CA GLN A 320 -5.47 -17.84 -19.78
C GLN A 320 -5.17 -16.33 -19.80
N ARG A 321 -3.92 -15.95 -20.04
CA ARG A 321 -3.51 -14.55 -20.18
C ARG A 321 -4.21 -13.88 -21.37
N THR A 322 -4.28 -14.56 -22.51
CA THR A 322 -5.05 -14.09 -23.69
C THR A 322 -6.54 -14.00 -23.37
N ALA A 323 -7.14 -15.08 -22.85
CA ALA A 323 -8.56 -15.10 -22.50
C ALA A 323 -8.94 -14.04 -21.46
N THR A 324 -8.01 -13.62 -20.59
CA THR A 324 -8.22 -12.52 -19.63
C THR A 324 -8.41 -11.20 -20.36
N ILE A 325 -7.66 -10.92 -21.42
CA ILE A 325 -7.83 -9.69 -22.22
C ILE A 325 -9.22 -9.68 -22.85
N ASP A 326 -9.62 -10.81 -23.47
CA ASP A 326 -10.92 -10.95 -24.12
C ASP A 326 -12.05 -10.72 -23.12
N VAL A 327 -12.01 -11.41 -21.97
CA VAL A 327 -13.02 -11.25 -20.92
C VAL A 327 -13.07 -9.83 -20.36
N LEU A 328 -11.94 -9.12 -20.26
CA LEU A 328 -11.92 -7.73 -19.79
C LEU A 328 -12.61 -6.77 -20.76
N LEU A 329 -12.50 -7.02 -22.06
CA LEU A 329 -13.01 -6.15 -23.13
C LEU A 329 -14.45 -6.49 -23.53
N ASP A 330 -14.79 -7.78 -23.55
CA ASP A 330 -16.12 -8.28 -23.88
C ASP A 330 -16.82 -8.81 -22.62
N PRO A 331 -17.84 -8.09 -22.10
CA PRO A 331 -18.55 -8.50 -20.91
C PRO A 331 -19.44 -9.73 -21.09
N ASP A 332 -19.72 -10.15 -22.32
CA ASP A 332 -20.64 -11.25 -22.62
C ASP A 332 -19.92 -12.61 -22.64
N LEU A 333 -18.59 -12.64 -22.53
CA LEU A 333 -17.80 -13.87 -22.42
C LEU A 333 -17.91 -14.51 -21.03
N ASP A 334 -18.12 -15.82 -21.00
CA ASP A 334 -18.34 -16.62 -19.78
C ASP A 334 -17.06 -16.98 -19.01
N GLY A 335 -15.89 -16.58 -19.52
CA GLY A 335 -14.59 -16.82 -18.90
C GLY A 335 -14.23 -18.29 -18.72
N ALA A 336 -14.76 -19.19 -19.56
CA ALA A 336 -14.55 -20.64 -19.43
C ALA A 336 -13.08 -21.10 -19.31
N LEU A 337 -12.13 -20.33 -19.84
CA LEU A 337 -10.69 -20.63 -19.77
C LEU A 337 -10.03 -20.10 -18.48
N LEU A 338 -10.64 -19.16 -17.77
CA LEU A 338 -10.07 -18.52 -16.60
C LEU A 338 -10.20 -19.42 -15.34
N PRO A 339 -9.28 -19.30 -14.38
CA PRO A 339 -9.51 -19.85 -13.04
C PRO A 339 -10.80 -19.28 -12.45
N GLN A 340 -11.61 -20.14 -11.83
CA GLN A 340 -12.93 -19.77 -11.30
C GLN A 340 -12.87 -18.55 -10.37
N TRP A 341 -11.85 -18.46 -9.51
CA TRP A 341 -11.69 -17.34 -8.59
C TRP A 341 -11.50 -16.01 -9.32
N LEU A 342 -10.75 -16.02 -10.43
CA LEU A 342 -10.42 -14.82 -11.19
C LEU A 342 -11.63 -14.35 -11.99
N TRP A 343 -12.30 -15.27 -12.67
CA TRP A 343 -13.53 -14.96 -13.39
C TRP A 343 -14.61 -14.41 -12.45
N LEU A 344 -14.86 -15.09 -11.32
CA LEU A 344 -15.87 -14.64 -10.34
C LEU A 344 -15.56 -13.24 -9.82
N PHE A 345 -14.29 -12.96 -9.51
CA PHE A 345 -13.87 -11.63 -9.08
C PHE A 345 -14.07 -10.56 -10.16
N ILE A 346 -13.61 -10.80 -11.40
CA ILE A 346 -13.77 -9.86 -12.52
C ILE A 346 -15.26 -9.59 -12.79
N ASP A 347 -16.05 -10.66 -12.85
CA ASP A 347 -17.49 -10.59 -13.14
C ASP A 347 -18.26 -9.83 -12.07
N GLN A 348 -18.03 -10.13 -10.78
CA GLN A 348 -18.76 -9.42 -9.73
C GLN A 348 -18.35 -7.95 -9.59
N VAL A 349 -17.05 -7.62 -9.70
CA VAL A 349 -16.59 -6.22 -9.67
C VAL A 349 -17.17 -5.42 -10.84
N ARG A 350 -17.22 -6.02 -12.03
CA ARG A 350 -17.87 -5.44 -13.21
C ARG A 350 -19.37 -5.25 -12.97
N SER A 351 -20.04 -6.28 -12.48
CA SER A 351 -21.48 -6.28 -12.21
C SER A 351 -21.86 -5.18 -11.23
N ALA A 352 -21.08 -4.98 -10.16
CA ALA A 352 -21.28 -3.89 -9.20
C ALA A 352 -21.29 -2.51 -9.88
N GLY A 353 -20.34 -2.25 -10.79
CA GLY A 353 -20.28 -1.01 -11.56
C GLY A 353 -21.46 -0.85 -12.53
N GLN A 354 -21.83 -1.93 -13.24
CA GLN A 354 -22.96 -1.92 -14.17
C GLN A 354 -24.30 -1.75 -13.45
N GLU A 355 -24.51 -2.39 -12.29
CA GLU A 355 -25.71 -2.24 -11.48
C GLU A 355 -25.86 -0.81 -10.94
N TRP A 356 -24.77 -0.21 -10.49
CA TRP A 356 -24.76 1.20 -10.10
C TRP A 356 -25.16 2.11 -11.27
N ALA A 357 -24.60 1.90 -12.46
CA ALA A 357 -24.96 2.67 -13.65
C ALA A 357 -26.41 2.40 -14.11
N ARG A 358 -26.90 1.16 -13.95
CA ARG A 358 -28.27 0.75 -14.26
C ARG A 358 -29.30 1.44 -13.37
N ALA A 359 -28.96 1.71 -12.10
CA ALA A 359 -29.84 2.47 -11.21
C ALA A 359 -30.13 3.90 -11.72
N ALA A 360 -29.35 4.39 -12.68
CA ALA A 360 -29.55 5.66 -13.35
C ALA A 360 -29.84 5.52 -14.87
N ASP A 361 -30.16 4.31 -15.35
CA ASP A 361 -30.42 3.98 -16.76
C ASP A 361 -29.26 4.32 -17.74
N LEU A 362 -28.01 4.23 -17.27
CA LEU A 362 -26.83 4.70 -18.00
C LEU A 362 -25.77 3.59 -18.22
N VAL A 363 -26.22 2.34 -18.39
CA VAL A 363 -25.32 1.18 -18.56
C VAL A 363 -24.48 1.29 -19.84
N GLU A 364 -25.05 1.80 -20.93
CA GLU A 364 -24.34 1.97 -22.20
C GLU A 364 -23.18 2.97 -22.05
N GLN A 365 -23.44 4.13 -21.45
CA GLN A 365 -22.41 5.14 -21.22
C GLN A 365 -21.31 4.63 -20.27
N TRP A 366 -21.63 3.70 -19.38
CA TRP A 366 -20.64 3.05 -18.52
C TRP A 366 -19.74 2.14 -19.35
N ARG A 367 -20.34 1.30 -20.20
CA ARG A 367 -19.62 0.40 -21.11
C ARG A 367 -18.71 1.17 -22.08
N ASP A 368 -19.18 2.28 -22.63
CA ASP A 368 -18.39 3.13 -23.56
C ASP A 368 -17.11 3.71 -22.91
N GLN A 369 -17.11 3.89 -21.58
CA GLN A 369 -15.96 4.46 -20.84
C GLN A 369 -14.96 3.41 -20.34
N VAL A 370 -15.38 2.14 -20.21
CA VAL A 370 -14.55 1.07 -19.66
C VAL A 370 -13.26 0.85 -20.47
N PRO A 371 -13.27 0.80 -21.82
CA PRO A 371 -12.04 0.65 -22.61
C PRO A 371 -11.00 1.74 -22.34
N LEU A 372 -11.41 3.01 -22.19
CA LEU A 372 -10.48 4.11 -21.86
C LEU A 372 -9.87 3.92 -20.45
N SER A 373 -10.63 3.35 -19.53
CA SER A 373 -10.16 3.08 -18.16
C SER A 373 -9.23 1.87 -18.11
N LEU A 374 -9.52 0.82 -18.89
CA LEU A 374 -8.63 -0.32 -19.08
C LEU A 374 -7.31 0.13 -19.69
N LEU A 375 -7.34 0.95 -20.74
CA LEU A 375 -6.16 1.54 -21.35
C LEU A 375 -5.34 2.32 -20.33
N ALA A 376 -5.95 3.27 -19.62
CA ALA A 376 -5.23 4.12 -18.66
C ALA A 376 -4.65 3.32 -17.48
N CYS A 377 -5.40 2.34 -16.95
CA CYS A 377 -4.94 1.50 -15.86
C CYS A 377 -3.84 0.51 -16.33
N ALA A 378 -3.95 -0.05 -17.53
CA ALA A 378 -2.94 -0.94 -18.10
C ALA A 378 -1.62 -0.19 -18.35
N LEU A 379 -1.67 1.04 -18.89
CA LEU A 379 -0.50 1.92 -18.99
C LEU A 379 0.07 2.30 -17.61
N THR A 380 -0.79 2.48 -16.61
CA THR A 380 -0.34 2.70 -15.23
C THR A 380 0.43 1.49 -14.70
N CYS A 381 -0.08 0.27 -14.89
CA CYS A 381 0.62 -0.95 -14.54
C CYS A 381 1.94 -1.10 -15.31
N LEU A 382 1.94 -0.86 -16.62
CA LEU A 382 3.14 -0.87 -17.46
C LEU A 382 4.22 0.09 -16.92
N GLY A 383 3.82 1.29 -16.51
CA GLY A 383 4.73 2.31 -15.97
C GLY A 383 5.23 2.07 -14.55
N ARG A 384 4.65 1.14 -13.77
CA ARG A 384 5.07 0.88 -12.39
C ARG A 384 6.43 0.19 -12.33
N ALA A 385 7.30 0.65 -11.43
CA ALA A 385 8.61 0.02 -11.12
C ALA A 385 8.44 -1.45 -10.73
N SER A 386 7.35 -1.71 -10.04
CA SER A 386 7.05 -2.97 -9.40
C SER A 386 6.40 -4.03 -10.29
N THR A 387 6.09 -3.67 -11.54
CA THR A 387 5.56 -4.61 -12.53
C THR A 387 6.72 -5.43 -13.08
N ARG A 388 6.59 -6.76 -12.99
CA ARG A 388 7.57 -7.73 -13.50
C ARG A 388 7.83 -7.46 -14.98
N GLU A 389 9.10 -7.56 -15.39
CA GLU A 389 9.50 -7.24 -16.77
C GLU A 389 8.78 -8.14 -17.79
N GLU A 390 8.64 -9.43 -17.46
CA GLU A 390 7.92 -10.44 -18.26
C GLU A 390 6.43 -10.11 -18.48
N ASP A 391 5.81 -9.41 -17.52
CA ASP A 391 4.38 -9.10 -17.57
C ASP A 391 4.10 -7.74 -18.25
N ARG A 392 5.14 -6.93 -18.53
CA ARG A 392 4.99 -5.63 -19.21
C ARG A 392 4.40 -5.76 -20.60
N GLY A 393 4.82 -6.77 -21.36
CA GLY A 393 4.29 -7.03 -22.70
C GLY A 393 2.78 -7.24 -22.67
N TRP A 394 2.29 -8.00 -21.68
CA TRP A 394 0.85 -8.25 -21.49
C TRP A 394 0.06 -6.96 -21.21
N PHE A 395 0.58 -6.06 -20.36
CA PHE A 395 -0.08 -4.77 -20.10
C PHE A 395 -0.08 -3.84 -21.31
N LEU A 396 0.98 -3.85 -22.12
CA LEU A 396 1.00 -3.11 -23.38
C LEU A 396 -0.03 -3.68 -24.37
N ARG A 397 -0.14 -5.01 -24.45
CA ARG A 397 -1.14 -5.73 -25.25
C ARG A 397 -2.56 -5.40 -24.84
N LEU A 398 -2.86 -5.41 -23.53
CA LEU A 398 -4.16 -4.99 -23.01
C LEU A 398 -4.46 -3.53 -23.34
N ALA A 399 -3.48 -2.61 -23.19
CA ALA A 399 -3.69 -1.20 -23.50
C ALA A 399 -3.97 -0.97 -24.99
N ALA A 400 -3.28 -1.67 -25.88
CA ALA A 400 -3.48 -1.59 -27.33
C ALA A 400 -4.83 -2.17 -27.76
N ASN A 401 -5.22 -3.33 -27.21
CA ASN A 401 -6.54 -3.91 -27.48
C ASN A 401 -7.69 -3.06 -26.91
N ALA A 402 -7.51 -2.44 -25.73
CA ALA A 402 -8.48 -1.49 -25.19
C ALA A 402 -8.61 -0.23 -26.06
N ALA A 403 -7.51 0.24 -26.66
CA ALA A 403 -7.55 1.32 -27.65
C ALA A 403 -8.32 0.90 -28.92
N ALA A 404 -8.09 -0.33 -29.41
CA ALA A 404 -8.81 -0.88 -30.55
C ALA A 404 -10.32 -1.00 -30.29
N ALA A 405 -10.71 -1.62 -29.17
CA ALA A 405 -12.09 -1.76 -28.77
C ALA A 405 -12.80 -0.41 -28.63
N PHE A 406 -12.11 0.60 -28.07
CA PHE A 406 -12.67 1.95 -27.99
C PHE A 406 -12.92 2.56 -29.38
N LEU A 407 -11.95 2.49 -30.29
CA LEU A 407 -12.09 3.09 -31.62
C LEU A 407 -13.19 2.40 -32.44
N ASP A 408 -13.29 1.08 -32.33
CA ASP A 408 -14.35 0.27 -32.96
C ASP A 408 -15.74 0.68 -32.45
N GLN A 409 -15.91 0.81 -31.13
CA GLN A 409 -17.15 1.30 -30.52
C GLN A 409 -17.57 2.69 -31.03
N GLN A 410 -16.61 3.55 -31.39
CA GLN A 410 -16.90 4.89 -31.92
C GLN A 410 -17.06 4.92 -33.45
N GLY A 411 -16.96 3.77 -34.14
CA GLY A 411 -17.02 3.70 -35.60
C GLY A 411 -15.87 4.44 -36.29
N LEU A 412 -14.74 4.62 -35.59
CA LEU A 412 -13.54 5.24 -36.14
C LEU A 412 -12.69 4.13 -36.77
N ASP A 413 -13.09 3.74 -37.97
CA ASP A 413 -12.48 2.65 -38.73
C ASP A 413 -10.94 2.80 -38.80
N GLN A 414 -10.24 1.69 -38.54
CA GLN A 414 -8.77 1.60 -38.65
C GLN A 414 -8.27 1.99 -40.06
N HIS A 415 -9.10 1.80 -41.09
CA HIS A 415 -8.81 2.08 -42.49
C HIS A 415 -8.82 3.58 -42.89
N GLU A 416 -9.57 4.45 -42.20
CA GLU A 416 -9.54 5.91 -42.49
C GLU A 416 -8.30 6.59 -41.90
N LEU A 417 -7.75 6.00 -40.82
CA LEU A 417 -6.54 6.48 -40.16
C LEU A 417 -5.27 6.24 -40.99
N ASP A 418 -5.30 5.29 -41.93
CA ASP A 418 -4.24 5.01 -42.89
C ASP A 418 -4.34 5.89 -44.15
N GLN A 419 -5.55 6.22 -44.60
CA GLN A 419 -5.76 7.03 -45.81
C GLN A 419 -5.43 8.52 -45.60
N GLN A 420 -5.64 9.06 -44.40
CA GLN A 420 -5.27 10.46 -44.08
C GLN A 420 -3.77 10.66 -43.77
N GLY A 421 -2.99 9.58 -43.69
CA GLY A 421 -1.52 9.61 -43.63
C GLY A 421 -0.83 9.68 -44.99
N GLN A 422 -1.59 9.52 -46.09
CA GLN A 422 -1.09 9.60 -47.47
C GLN A 422 -1.47 10.91 -48.18
N ALA A 423 -1.62 12.02 -47.45
CA ALA A 423 -1.70 13.33 -48.08
C ALA A 423 -0.35 13.64 -48.78
N GLN A 424 -0.44 13.80 -50.11
CA GLN A 424 0.62 14.02 -51.09
C GLN A 424 1.92 14.69 -50.57
N PRO A 425 3.12 14.21 -50.99
CA PRO A 425 4.27 15.11 -51.03
C PRO A 425 3.97 16.24 -52.02
N ALA A 426 4.22 17.47 -51.60
CA ALA A 426 4.13 18.64 -52.47
C ALA A 426 4.96 18.39 -53.74
N PRO A 427 4.50 18.83 -54.94
CA PRO A 427 5.31 18.68 -56.14
C PRO A 427 6.56 19.54 -55.99
N GLU A 428 7.72 18.89 -55.98
CA GLU A 428 9.01 19.53 -56.17
C GLU A 428 9.03 20.18 -57.56
N ASN A 429 8.76 21.48 -57.61
CA ASN A 429 9.14 22.29 -58.76
C ASN A 429 10.61 22.67 -58.60
N GLY A 430 11.46 21.88 -59.25
CA GLY A 430 12.83 22.27 -59.56
C GLY A 430 12.84 23.40 -60.60
N ASP A 431 13.71 24.38 -60.31
CA ASP A 431 14.41 25.27 -61.22
C ASP A 431 13.62 26.20 -62.15
N ARG A 432 13.62 27.49 -61.78
CA ARG A 432 13.92 28.58 -62.72
C ARG A 432 14.42 29.84 -62.02
N GLU A 433 15.74 29.99 -62.14
CA GLU A 433 16.47 31.21 -62.54
C GLU A 433 16.28 32.52 -61.77
N GLN A 434 17.41 32.93 -61.21
CA GLN A 434 17.77 34.27 -60.78
C GLN A 434 17.56 35.30 -61.90
N HIS A 435 16.87 36.40 -61.60
CA HIS A 435 17.17 37.71 -62.16
C HIS A 435 16.53 38.83 -61.32
N GLY A 436 17.34 39.84 -60.96
CA GLY A 436 16.88 41.22 -60.97
C GLY A 436 16.56 41.89 -59.64
N LEU A 437 17.59 42.48 -59.05
CA LEU A 437 17.56 43.70 -58.22
C LEU A 437 16.42 44.67 -58.56
N LEU A 438 15.80 45.28 -57.53
CA LEU A 438 15.55 46.73 -57.43
C LEU A 438 15.26 47.14 -55.97
N ARG A 439 16.01 48.16 -55.53
CA ARG A 439 15.89 48.91 -54.27
C ARG A 439 14.86 50.05 -54.41
N ALA A 440 14.31 50.48 -53.27
CA ALA A 440 13.91 51.85 -52.84
C ALA A 440 12.55 51.79 -52.10
N ASP A 441 12.54 51.94 -50.77
CA ASP A 441 12.28 53.18 -49.99
C ASP A 441 10.77 53.32 -49.68
N ALA A 442 10.35 53.11 -48.43
CA ALA A 442 10.25 54.08 -47.32
C ALA A 442 9.02 54.99 -47.43
N ASP A 443 8.03 54.73 -46.56
CA ASP A 443 7.02 55.61 -45.94
C ASP A 443 5.96 54.66 -45.33
N GLY A 444 5.53 54.70 -44.07
CA GLY A 444 5.41 55.80 -43.13
C GLY A 444 3.96 55.84 -42.66
N ALA A 445 3.61 55.12 -41.57
CA ALA A 445 2.46 55.43 -40.70
C ALA A 445 2.42 54.44 -39.52
N GLY A 446 2.63 54.96 -38.31
CA GLY A 446 2.56 54.22 -37.05
C GLY A 446 1.13 53.92 -36.57
N PRO A 447 1.01 53.14 -35.49
CA PRO A 447 -0.27 52.65 -34.97
C PRO A 447 -0.92 53.68 -34.03
N PRO A 448 -2.27 53.76 -33.95
CA PRO A 448 -2.90 54.39 -32.81
C PRO A 448 -3.03 53.38 -31.66
N SER A 449 -2.50 53.82 -30.52
CA SER A 449 -2.61 53.27 -29.17
C SER A 449 -3.93 53.73 -28.47
N PRO A 450 -4.22 53.26 -27.23
CA PRO A 450 -5.57 52.99 -26.71
C PRO A 450 -6.17 54.08 -25.77
N ASP A 451 -7.30 53.73 -25.14
CA ASP A 451 -7.82 54.16 -23.80
C ASP A 451 -8.65 55.48 -23.69
N PRO A 452 -9.43 55.79 -22.60
CA PRO A 452 -10.03 55.00 -21.49
C PRO A 452 -11.42 55.57 -20.95
N PRO A 453 -11.74 55.79 -19.63
CA PRO A 453 -12.98 55.30 -18.95
C PRO A 453 -13.82 56.39 -18.21
N VAL A 454 -14.94 56.03 -17.56
CA VAL A 454 -15.62 56.79 -16.46
C VAL A 454 -16.46 55.75 -15.67
N ALA A 455 -16.29 55.43 -14.36
CA ALA A 455 -16.53 56.18 -13.10
C ALA A 455 -17.98 56.73 -13.00
N ASP A 456 -18.75 56.78 -11.91
CA ASP A 456 -18.63 56.47 -10.49
C ASP A 456 -20.04 56.56 -9.85
N SER A 457 -20.17 56.18 -8.57
CA SER A 457 -21.12 56.67 -7.55
C SER A 457 -22.16 55.70 -6.95
N ALA A 458 -21.67 55.02 -5.92
CA ALA A 458 -22.21 54.88 -4.57
C ALA A 458 -23.54 55.59 -4.17
N ASN A 459 -24.37 54.85 -3.44
CA ASN A 459 -25.07 55.20 -2.18
C ASN A 459 -25.95 53.99 -1.82
N GLY A 460 -26.10 53.48 -0.60
CA GLY A 460 -25.75 53.89 0.74
C GLY A 460 -26.66 53.04 1.64
N ARG A 461 -26.12 52.48 2.74
CA ARG A 461 -26.91 51.85 3.80
C ARG A 461 -27.98 52.82 4.33
N PRO A 462 -29.05 52.31 4.97
CA PRO A 462 -29.10 52.54 6.40
C PRO A 462 -29.49 51.31 7.22
N ALA A 463 -29.17 51.41 8.51
CA ALA A 463 -29.52 50.51 9.58
C ALA A 463 -30.94 50.78 10.11
N GLY A 464 -31.52 49.77 10.77
CA GLY A 464 -32.32 49.98 11.98
C GLY A 464 -33.84 49.72 11.89
N GLY A 465 -34.33 48.96 12.87
CA GLY A 465 -35.70 49.08 13.41
C GLY A 465 -36.72 48.08 12.87
N THR A 466 -36.93 46.95 13.54
CA THR A 466 -38.05 46.72 14.50
C THR A 466 -39.46 46.85 13.93
N THR A 467 -40.19 45.72 13.93
CA THR A 467 -41.56 45.49 14.45
C THR A 467 -42.15 44.29 13.69
N GLY A 468 -42.52 43.21 14.39
CA GLY A 468 -43.92 42.94 14.71
C GLY A 468 -44.60 42.33 13.47
N GLY A 469 -44.68 41.01 13.31
CA GLY A 469 -45.36 40.07 14.18
C GLY A 469 -46.34 39.29 13.30
N PHE A 470 -46.56 38.02 13.60
CA PHE A 470 -47.87 37.34 13.64
C PHE A 470 -47.65 35.82 13.69
N ARG A 471 -48.13 35.23 14.80
CA ARG A 471 -48.85 33.95 14.96
C ARG A 471 -48.30 32.70 14.26
N ALA A 472 -48.27 31.52 14.87
CA ALA A 472 -48.78 31.05 16.15
C ALA A 472 -48.17 29.65 16.41
N SER A 473 -47.80 29.38 17.66
CA SER A 473 -47.86 28.01 18.21
C SER A 473 -49.29 27.74 18.68
N PRO A 474 -49.64 26.46 18.86
CA PRO A 474 -49.70 25.89 20.22
C PRO A 474 -48.98 24.51 20.23
N ARG A 475 -48.07 24.11 21.16
CA ARG A 475 -48.14 23.97 22.63
C ARG A 475 -49.47 23.39 23.08
N SER A 476 -49.63 22.25 23.74
CA SER A 476 -48.82 21.43 24.65
C SER A 476 -49.63 20.10 24.82
N VAL A 477 -49.27 19.06 25.55
CA VAL A 477 -49.16 18.95 27.02
C VAL A 477 -48.88 17.46 27.34
N ASP A 478 -47.90 17.23 28.23
CA ASP A 478 -47.73 16.25 29.33
C ASP A 478 -48.30 14.82 29.21
N GLY A 479 -47.67 13.75 29.72
CA GLY A 479 -46.61 13.60 30.72
C GLY A 479 -46.90 12.35 31.59
N ILE A 480 -45.99 12.06 32.53
CA ILE A 480 -46.04 11.03 33.61
C ILE A 480 -45.53 9.63 33.20
N ALA A 481 -44.79 8.84 33.97
CA ALA A 481 -43.72 8.94 34.98
C ALA A 481 -43.54 7.51 35.56
N GLY A 482 -42.36 7.20 36.09
CA GLY A 482 -42.06 6.03 36.95
C GLY A 482 -40.87 5.22 36.42
N GLY A 483 -39.76 4.98 37.12
CA GLY A 483 -39.46 5.06 38.55
C GLY A 483 -39.25 3.65 39.11
N ALA A 484 -38.00 3.16 39.15
CA ALA A 484 -37.59 2.08 40.06
C ALA A 484 -36.05 2.02 40.22
N ARG A 485 -35.59 2.28 41.45
CA ARG A 485 -34.29 1.91 42.01
C ARG A 485 -34.47 0.62 42.81
N VAL A 486 -33.52 -0.32 42.77
CA VAL A 486 -33.37 -1.37 43.82
C VAL A 486 -31.87 -1.64 44.05
N ASN A 487 -31.57 -1.85 45.34
CA ASN A 487 -30.26 -1.92 46.02
C ASN A 487 -29.44 -3.19 45.73
N GLY A 488 -28.12 -3.10 45.99
CA GLY A 488 -27.18 -4.22 46.00
C GLY A 488 -27.21 -5.08 47.28
N PRO A 489 -26.20 -5.96 47.45
CA PRO A 489 -25.48 -5.98 48.72
C PRO A 489 -23.95 -6.04 48.54
N SER A 490 -23.25 -5.51 49.55
CA SER A 490 -21.81 -5.61 49.77
C SER A 490 -21.49 -6.79 50.71
N VAL A 491 -20.19 -7.11 50.79
CA VAL A 491 -19.41 -7.76 51.88
C VAL A 491 -18.86 -9.17 51.59
N ASN A 492 -17.56 -9.24 51.23
CA ASN A 492 -16.45 -9.90 51.95
C ASN A 492 -15.21 -10.10 51.05
N GLY A 493 -14.04 -9.64 51.49
CA GLY A 493 -12.74 -9.98 50.90
C GLY A 493 -12.32 -11.43 51.20
N PRO A 494 -11.27 -11.95 50.54
CA PRO A 494 -9.97 -11.92 51.21
C PRO A 494 -8.73 -11.68 50.31
N SER A 495 -7.69 -11.21 51.00
CA SER A 495 -6.23 -11.31 50.82
C SER A 495 -5.58 -11.81 49.52
N VAL A 496 -4.64 -10.98 49.09
CA VAL A 496 -3.25 -11.28 48.64
C VAL A 496 -2.87 -12.77 48.61
N ASN A 497 -2.62 -13.28 47.40
CA ASN A 497 -1.60 -14.29 47.14
C ASN A 497 -1.02 -14.07 45.74
N GLY A 498 0.30 -13.95 45.68
CA GLY A 498 1.06 -13.79 44.45
C GLY A 498 0.79 -14.93 43.47
N SER A 499 0.68 -14.61 42.19
CA SER A 499 0.63 -15.59 41.12
C SER A 499 1.48 -15.10 39.96
N ALA A 500 2.32 -16.02 39.50
CA ALA A 500 3.40 -15.86 38.55
C ALA A 500 2.96 -15.23 37.22
N VAL A 501 3.82 -14.34 36.72
CA VAL A 501 3.78 -13.79 35.37
C VAL A 501 4.16 -14.92 34.40
N ASN A 502 3.18 -15.54 33.75
CA ASN A 502 3.43 -16.44 32.62
C ASN A 502 3.73 -15.59 31.38
N GLY A 503 5.02 -15.33 31.14
CA GLY A 503 5.52 -14.75 29.88
C GLY A 503 5.35 -15.74 28.72
N SER A 504 4.92 -15.24 27.57
CA SER A 504 4.78 -16.03 26.33
C SER A 504 6.14 -16.55 25.84
N ALA A 505 6.37 -17.86 25.89
CA ALA A 505 7.65 -18.47 25.49
C ALA A 505 7.93 -18.29 23.98
N VAL A 506 9.09 -17.75 23.59
CA VAL A 506 9.56 -17.63 22.21
C VAL A 506 9.92 -19.01 21.64
N ASP A 507 9.65 -19.27 20.35
CA ASP A 507 9.94 -20.57 19.72
C ASP A 507 11.29 -20.58 18.97
N LEU A 508 11.64 -19.48 18.30
CA LEU A 508 12.84 -19.31 17.48
C LEU A 508 13.54 -17.98 17.78
N LEU A 509 14.87 -17.99 17.86
CA LEU A 509 15.71 -16.79 17.88
C LEU A 509 16.37 -16.64 16.51
N LEU A 510 16.28 -15.49 15.85
CA LEU A 510 16.84 -15.27 14.50
C LEU A 510 17.99 -14.25 14.57
N PHE A 511 19.18 -14.71 14.19
CA PHE A 511 20.38 -13.89 14.05
C PHE A 511 20.70 -13.63 12.59
N HIS A 512 21.19 -12.44 12.30
CA HIS A 512 21.58 -12.02 10.96
C HIS A 512 22.61 -10.89 11.05
N ALA A 513 23.38 -10.69 9.97
CA ALA A 513 24.20 -9.50 9.85
C ALA A 513 23.31 -8.30 9.50
N ARG A 514 23.77 -7.08 9.77
CA ARG A 514 23.02 -5.87 9.39
C ARG A 514 22.70 -5.81 7.89
N ALA A 515 23.63 -6.28 7.05
CA ALA A 515 23.43 -6.37 5.61
C ALA A 515 22.34 -7.37 5.18
N ASP A 516 22.01 -8.32 6.05
CA ASP A 516 21.05 -9.40 5.80
C ASP A 516 19.66 -9.11 6.39
N ALA A 517 19.41 -7.89 6.90
CA ALA A 517 18.14 -7.55 7.56
C ALA A 517 16.91 -7.83 6.69
N VAL A 518 17.00 -7.58 5.38
CA VAL A 518 15.93 -7.89 4.41
C VAL A 518 15.65 -9.39 4.34
N TRP A 519 16.69 -10.21 4.38
CA TRP A 519 16.55 -11.67 4.42
C TRP A 519 16.00 -12.16 5.75
N ALA A 520 16.44 -11.58 6.86
CA ALA A 520 15.95 -11.91 8.19
C ALA A 520 14.46 -11.58 8.34
N ASP A 521 14.02 -10.43 7.86
CA ASP A 521 12.61 -10.04 7.83
C ASP A 521 11.77 -11.00 6.98
N TRP A 522 12.27 -11.34 5.78
CA TRP A 522 11.60 -12.29 4.90
C TRP A 522 11.48 -13.68 5.55
N ILE A 523 12.57 -14.21 6.12
CA ILE A 523 12.58 -15.50 6.84
C ILE A 523 11.62 -15.46 8.04
N GLY A 524 11.69 -14.40 8.85
CA GLY A 524 10.83 -14.20 10.01
C GLY A 524 9.36 -14.22 9.62
N TRP A 525 8.98 -13.43 8.60
CA TRP A 525 7.61 -13.33 8.10
C TRP A 525 7.04 -14.69 7.66
N HIS A 526 7.79 -15.46 6.87
CA HIS A 526 7.32 -16.77 6.40
C HIS A 526 7.22 -17.81 7.51
N LEU A 527 8.11 -17.77 8.51
CA LEU A 527 8.04 -18.68 9.64
C LEU A 527 6.91 -18.30 10.61
N GLU A 528 6.65 -17.02 10.82
CA GLU A 528 5.48 -16.56 11.57
C GLU A 528 4.17 -16.96 10.88
N ALA A 529 4.09 -16.81 9.56
CA ALA A 529 2.95 -17.28 8.76
C ALA A 529 2.75 -18.81 8.88
N ALA A 530 3.83 -19.57 9.06
CA ALA A 530 3.82 -21.01 9.33
C ALA A 530 3.58 -21.39 10.82
N GLY A 531 3.29 -20.40 11.67
CA GLY A 531 2.91 -20.57 13.07
C GLY A 531 4.07 -20.66 14.06
N TRP A 532 5.26 -20.16 13.72
CA TRP A 532 6.38 -20.02 14.65
C TRP A 532 6.37 -18.65 15.33
N ARG A 533 6.80 -18.56 16.60
CA ARG A 533 7.10 -17.26 17.23
C ARG A 533 8.59 -16.98 17.13
N VAL A 534 8.94 -16.05 16.25
CA VAL A 534 10.32 -15.65 15.97
C VAL A 534 10.65 -14.39 16.76
N LEU A 535 11.77 -14.41 17.48
CA LEU A 535 12.36 -13.21 18.06
C LEU A 535 13.58 -12.84 17.21
N PRO A 536 13.60 -11.68 16.54
CA PRO A 536 14.83 -11.15 15.96
C PRO A 536 15.76 -10.71 17.09
N TYR A 537 17.02 -11.16 17.07
CA TYR A 537 18.00 -10.72 18.07
C TYR A 537 18.59 -9.37 17.65
N PRO A 538 18.52 -8.32 18.49
CA PRO A 538 19.09 -7.02 18.17
C PRO A 538 20.62 -7.08 18.17
N ASP A 539 21.20 -6.44 17.15
CA ASP A 539 22.65 -6.30 16.94
C ASP A 539 23.29 -5.56 18.13
N HIS A 540 23.99 -6.30 19.00
CA HIS A 540 24.92 -5.72 19.98
C HIS A 540 26.32 -5.86 19.41
N ASN A 541 26.91 -4.77 18.94
CA ASN A 541 28.33 -4.74 18.62
C ASN A 541 29.15 -4.56 19.91
N PRO A 542 30.09 -5.46 20.26
CA PRO A 542 30.97 -5.29 21.42
C PRO A 542 31.99 -4.16 21.28
N ASP A 543 32.13 -3.57 20.08
CA ASP A 543 33.20 -2.61 19.76
C ASP A 543 32.83 -1.13 20.04
N ASP A 544 31.74 -0.82 20.76
CA ASP A 544 31.41 0.57 21.14
C ASP A 544 32.20 1.06 22.39
N HIS A 545 33.42 0.52 22.57
CA HIS A 545 34.38 0.90 23.61
C HIS A 545 35.67 1.49 23.01
N ASP A 546 35.55 2.36 22.01
CA ASP A 546 36.64 3.25 21.62
C ASP A 546 36.17 4.70 21.72
N LEU A 547 36.05 5.20 22.96
CA LEU A 547 36.15 6.63 23.24
C LEU A 547 37.32 6.82 24.19
N ASP A 548 38.37 7.38 23.62
CA ASP A 548 39.62 7.80 24.25
C ASP A 548 39.38 8.50 25.60
N ASP A 549 39.96 7.88 26.63
CA ASP A 549 40.14 8.43 27.97
C ASP A 549 41.23 9.50 27.93
N HIS A 550 40.86 10.76 27.75
CA HIS A 550 41.61 11.92 28.22
C HIS A 550 40.67 13.14 28.32
N ASP A 551 40.12 13.37 29.51
CA ASP A 551 40.24 14.67 30.19
C ASP A 551 39.68 14.54 31.63
N LEU A 552 40.63 14.44 32.56
CA LEU A 552 40.47 14.80 33.95
C LEU A 552 40.17 16.29 34.03
N ASP A 553 39.15 16.69 34.80
CA ASP A 553 39.23 17.71 35.87
C ASP A 553 37.83 17.93 36.45
N ASP A 554 37.63 17.50 37.69
CA ASP A 554 37.45 18.39 38.86
C ASP A 554 36.03 18.97 38.99
N HIS A 555 35.21 18.34 39.84
CA HIS A 555 34.75 18.93 41.09
C HIS A 555 33.90 17.94 41.88
N GLY A 556 34.41 17.55 43.05
CA GLY A 556 33.71 16.71 44.01
C GLY A 556 32.68 17.47 44.85
N SER A 557 31.60 16.78 45.20
CA SER A 557 31.23 16.62 46.61
C SER A 557 30.31 15.43 46.83
N PRO A 558 30.36 14.80 48.02
CA PRO A 558 29.87 13.45 48.26
C PRO A 558 28.53 13.42 49.02
N ASP A 559 27.99 12.20 49.11
CA ASP A 559 27.05 11.70 50.10
C ASP A 559 25.55 12.04 49.96
N GLY A 560 24.85 11.07 49.36
CA GLY A 560 23.43 10.78 49.53
C GLY A 560 23.08 9.43 48.90
N ALA A 561 23.20 8.34 49.68
CA ALA A 561 22.90 6.94 49.35
C ALA A 561 21.67 6.78 48.43
N ASP A 562 21.82 6.20 47.24
CA ASP A 562 21.82 4.76 46.93
C ASP A 562 20.58 4.01 47.43
N GLU A 563 19.53 4.03 46.59
CA GLU A 563 18.63 2.89 46.39
C GLU A 563 18.67 2.52 44.90
N SER A 564 19.65 1.69 44.57
CA SER A 564 19.69 0.68 43.50
C SER A 564 18.53 0.67 42.49
N VAL A 565 18.89 1.08 41.28
CA VAL A 565 18.42 0.57 39.99
C VAL A 565 18.25 -0.96 40.05
N GLY A 566 17.04 -1.45 39.75
CA GLY A 566 16.82 -2.87 39.46
C GLY A 566 17.48 -3.24 38.12
N PRO A 567 18.06 -4.44 38.00
CA PRO A 567 18.93 -4.77 36.87
C PRO A 567 18.10 -4.98 35.60
N GLN A 568 18.36 -4.19 34.55
CA GLN A 568 18.19 -4.71 33.19
C GLN A 568 19.37 -5.67 32.97
N THR A 569 19.17 -6.93 33.35
CA THR A 569 20.12 -8.01 33.06
C THR A 569 20.28 -8.13 31.54
N ALA A 570 21.40 -7.65 31.01
CA ALA A 570 21.90 -8.09 29.72
C ALA A 570 22.08 -9.61 29.79
N ILE A 571 21.30 -10.33 29.00
CA ILE A 571 21.41 -11.79 28.88
C ILE A 571 22.61 -12.04 27.96
N SER A 572 23.58 -12.85 28.38
CA SER A 572 24.72 -13.19 27.51
C SER A 572 24.22 -13.93 26.26
N LEU A 573 24.95 -13.84 25.13
CA LEU A 573 24.59 -14.58 23.92
C LEU A 573 24.42 -16.09 24.18
N ALA A 574 25.25 -16.65 25.05
CA ALA A 574 25.16 -18.04 25.48
C ALA A 574 23.84 -18.33 26.24
N ASP A 575 23.40 -17.41 27.10
CA ASP A 575 22.14 -17.52 27.83
C ASP A 575 20.93 -17.32 26.92
N ALA A 576 21.01 -16.44 25.92
CA ALA A 576 19.94 -16.23 24.93
C ALA A 576 19.73 -17.48 24.07
N VAL A 577 20.82 -18.10 23.63
CA VAL A 577 20.80 -19.36 22.87
C VAL A 577 20.33 -20.55 23.74
N ALA A 578 20.65 -20.56 25.05
CA ALA A 578 20.20 -21.59 25.97
C ALA A 578 18.70 -21.51 26.31
N GLN A 579 18.12 -20.30 26.33
CA GLN A 579 16.75 -20.03 26.75
C GLN A 579 15.69 -20.26 25.67
N VAL A 580 16.08 -20.28 24.39
CA VAL A 580 15.13 -20.45 23.27
C VAL A 580 15.18 -21.89 22.73
N PRO A 581 14.05 -22.52 22.37
CA PRO A 581 14.04 -23.90 21.88
C PRO A 581 14.98 -24.12 20.69
N ARG A 582 15.02 -23.16 19.74
CA ARG A 582 15.93 -23.19 18.58
C ARG A 582 16.43 -21.78 18.21
N THR A 583 17.61 -21.74 17.63
CA THR A 583 18.31 -20.57 17.11
C THR A 583 18.54 -20.74 15.61
N LEU A 584 18.21 -19.69 14.86
CA LEU A 584 18.40 -19.56 13.42
C LEU A 584 19.49 -18.53 13.14
N VAL A 585 20.30 -18.80 12.14
CA VAL A 585 21.34 -17.90 11.66
C VAL A 585 21.18 -17.69 10.16
N VAL A 586 21.02 -16.44 9.73
CA VAL A 586 21.11 -16.06 8.32
C VAL A 586 22.59 -16.08 7.93
N LEU A 587 22.95 -17.01 7.06
CA LEU A 587 24.33 -17.28 6.67
C LEU A 587 24.63 -16.63 5.32
N SER A 588 25.52 -15.64 5.35
CA SER A 588 25.99 -14.87 4.20
C SER A 588 27.50 -14.53 4.34
N PRO A 589 28.17 -14.03 3.28
CA PRO A 589 29.52 -13.47 3.40
C PRO A 589 29.62 -12.28 4.36
N ALA A 590 28.54 -11.53 4.60
CA ALA A 590 28.52 -10.45 5.58
C ALA A 590 28.53 -11.01 7.01
N TYR A 591 27.65 -11.98 7.29
CA TYR A 591 27.60 -12.66 8.58
C TYR A 591 28.91 -13.36 8.93
N LEU A 592 29.56 -14.02 7.96
CA LEU A 592 30.84 -14.69 8.21
C LEU A 592 31.98 -13.72 8.56
N ARG A 593 31.96 -12.49 8.04
CA ARG A 593 32.97 -11.46 8.38
C ARG A 593 32.78 -10.94 9.81
N GLU A 594 31.54 -10.72 10.22
CA GLU A 594 31.19 -10.33 11.60
C GLU A 594 31.51 -11.47 12.58
N LEU A 595 31.26 -12.72 12.18
CA LEU A 595 31.54 -13.91 12.98
C LEU A 595 33.03 -14.19 13.20
N GLN A 596 33.92 -13.85 12.25
CA GLN A 596 35.37 -14.05 12.37
C GLN A 596 36.01 -13.18 13.46
N GLY A 597 35.36 -12.06 13.85
CA GLY A 597 35.87 -11.11 14.84
C GLY A 597 35.41 -11.35 16.29
N SER A 598 34.41 -12.21 16.53
CA SER A 598 33.78 -12.32 17.85
C SER A 598 34.16 -13.58 18.63
N ALA A 599 34.82 -13.37 19.77
CA ALA A 599 35.16 -14.42 20.74
C ALA A 599 33.92 -15.04 21.41
N GLU A 600 32.87 -14.24 21.64
CA GLU A 600 31.62 -14.65 22.29
C GLU A 600 30.85 -15.69 21.44
N TRP A 601 30.85 -15.49 20.12
CA TRP A 601 30.22 -16.41 19.17
C TRP A 601 30.97 -17.74 19.04
N GLN A 602 32.31 -17.75 19.16
CA GLN A 602 33.12 -18.97 19.12
C GLN A 602 32.88 -19.89 20.33
N GLU A 603 32.48 -19.33 21.48
CA GLU A 603 32.11 -20.08 22.69
C GLU A 603 30.65 -20.52 22.73
N ALA A 604 29.72 -19.68 22.24
CA ALA A 604 28.28 -19.96 22.31
C ALA A 604 27.82 -21.12 21.39
N PHE A 605 28.43 -21.27 20.22
CA PHE A 605 28.00 -22.25 19.21
C PHE A 605 28.31 -23.73 19.55
N PRO A 606 29.48 -24.08 20.11
CA PRO A 606 29.74 -25.44 20.62
C PRO A 606 28.72 -25.89 21.69
N ALA A 607 28.28 -24.99 22.56
CA ALA A 607 27.24 -25.28 23.56
C ALA A 607 25.86 -25.50 22.91
N ALA A 608 25.51 -24.69 21.91
CA ALA A 608 24.26 -24.79 21.15
C ALA A 608 24.17 -26.08 20.31
N THR A 609 25.29 -26.55 19.79
CA THR A 609 25.40 -27.79 18.99
C THR A 609 25.52 -29.05 19.85
N ALA A 610 26.11 -28.97 21.05
CA ALA A 610 26.20 -30.10 21.99
C ALA A 610 24.87 -30.44 22.70
N ALA A 611 23.92 -29.50 22.76
CA ALA A 611 22.57 -29.75 23.29
C ALA A 611 21.79 -30.71 22.35
N ARG A 612 21.40 -31.89 22.86
CA ARG A 612 20.63 -32.90 22.11
C ARG A 612 19.42 -32.26 21.39
N GLY A 613 19.38 -32.35 20.05
CA GLY A 613 18.23 -31.95 19.24
C GLY A 613 18.49 -30.95 18.10
N GLY A 614 19.74 -30.51 17.87
CA GLY A 614 20.02 -29.59 16.76
C GLY A 614 19.33 -28.23 16.96
N ARG A 615 19.63 -27.59 18.10
CA ARG A 615 19.04 -26.30 18.48
C ARG A 615 19.50 -25.17 17.56
N LEU A 616 20.59 -25.34 16.80
CA LEU A 616 21.06 -24.37 15.82
C LEU A 616 20.73 -24.83 14.39
N VAL A 617 20.21 -23.91 13.57
CA VAL A 617 19.97 -24.11 12.14
C VAL A 617 20.51 -22.90 11.37
N THR A 618 21.27 -23.14 10.31
CA THR A 618 21.74 -22.07 9.42
C THR A 618 20.83 -21.96 8.20
N ILE A 619 20.58 -20.75 7.72
CA ILE A 619 19.82 -20.47 6.50
C ILE A 619 20.74 -19.72 5.55
N ARG A 620 21.26 -20.41 4.55
CA ARG A 620 22.19 -19.83 3.58
C ARG A 620 21.42 -19.05 2.53
N VAL A 621 21.67 -17.74 2.46
CA VAL A 621 20.96 -16.80 1.58
C VAL A 621 21.83 -16.31 0.42
N GLU A 622 23.15 -16.40 0.56
CA GLU A 622 24.13 -16.06 -0.47
C GLU A 622 25.21 -17.14 -0.59
N PRO A 623 25.87 -17.28 -1.76
CA PRO A 623 26.99 -18.20 -1.91
C PRO A 623 28.12 -17.88 -0.92
N CYS A 624 28.33 -18.76 0.05
CA CYS A 624 29.43 -18.65 1.01
C CYS A 624 29.83 -20.04 1.54
N ASP A 625 31.11 -20.17 1.89
CA ASP A 625 31.68 -21.37 2.47
C ASP A 625 31.70 -21.24 4.02
N PRO A 626 30.86 -22.00 4.74
CA PRO A 626 30.87 -21.97 6.20
C PRO A 626 32.18 -22.58 6.75
N PRO A 627 32.68 -22.09 7.90
CA PRO A 627 33.80 -22.72 8.60
C PRO A 627 33.50 -24.18 8.96
N ASP A 628 34.54 -25.03 9.06
CA ASP A 628 34.40 -26.47 9.32
C ASP A 628 33.51 -26.81 10.54
N TRP A 629 33.56 -25.98 11.58
CA TRP A 629 32.77 -26.15 12.80
C TRP A 629 31.27 -25.83 12.62
N LEU A 630 30.91 -25.01 11.62
CA LEU A 630 29.54 -24.69 11.24
C LEU A 630 29.00 -25.67 10.17
N GLY A 631 29.89 -26.38 9.47
CA GLY A 631 29.56 -27.40 8.46
C GLY A 631 28.88 -28.67 9.01
N LEU A 632 28.83 -28.84 10.33
CA LEU A 632 28.15 -29.96 11.01
C LEU A 632 26.73 -29.62 11.49
N VAL A 633 26.26 -28.40 11.23
CA VAL A 633 24.96 -27.87 11.66
C VAL A 633 23.90 -28.09 10.58
N ALA A 634 22.64 -28.30 10.97
CA ALA A 634 21.53 -28.37 10.01
C ALA A 634 21.45 -27.07 9.21
N SER A 635 21.50 -27.17 7.88
CA SER A 635 21.52 -26.03 6.97
C SER A 635 20.33 -26.09 6.01
N VAL A 636 19.68 -24.95 5.80
CA VAL A 636 18.66 -24.70 4.78
C VAL A 636 19.30 -23.80 3.73
N ASP A 637 19.42 -24.29 2.49
CA ASP A 637 20.07 -23.56 1.41
C ASP A 637 19.02 -22.91 0.50
N LEU A 638 19.04 -21.59 0.42
CA LEU A 638 18.13 -20.79 -0.40
C LEU A 638 18.86 -20.18 -1.62
N VAL A 639 20.16 -20.42 -1.76
CA VAL A 639 20.99 -19.81 -2.80
C VAL A 639 20.54 -20.22 -4.19
N GLY A 640 20.24 -19.23 -5.04
CA GLY A 640 19.86 -19.43 -6.44
C GLY A 640 18.41 -19.87 -6.65
N LEU A 641 17.61 -20.00 -5.58
CA LEU A 641 16.18 -20.31 -5.68
C LEU A 641 15.36 -19.06 -5.99
N GLY A 642 14.28 -19.23 -6.76
CA GLY A 642 13.24 -18.20 -6.88
C GLY A 642 12.47 -18.05 -5.56
N GLU A 643 11.81 -16.92 -5.34
CA GLU A 643 11.17 -16.58 -4.06
C GLU A 643 10.17 -17.64 -3.56
N ASP A 644 9.31 -18.16 -4.44
CA ASP A 644 8.32 -19.20 -4.07
C ASP A 644 8.99 -20.53 -3.70
N GLU A 645 10.06 -20.90 -4.39
CA GLU A 645 10.83 -22.12 -4.16
C GLU A 645 11.65 -22.00 -2.88
N ALA A 646 12.24 -20.83 -2.61
CA ALA A 646 12.92 -20.51 -1.38
C ALA A 646 11.94 -20.59 -0.19
N ARG A 647 10.74 -20.03 -0.33
CA ARG A 647 9.70 -20.06 0.71
C ARG A 647 9.29 -21.49 1.03
N ALA A 648 8.96 -22.28 0.01
CA ALA A 648 8.55 -23.66 0.17
C ALA A 648 9.67 -24.47 0.85
N THR A 649 10.92 -24.31 0.38
CA THR A 649 12.10 -24.96 0.95
C THR A 649 12.31 -24.59 2.42
N LEU A 650 12.22 -23.30 2.77
CA LEU A 650 12.35 -22.81 4.14
C LEU A 650 11.29 -23.44 5.06
N VAL A 651 10.01 -23.33 4.68
CA VAL A 651 8.88 -23.78 5.52
C VAL A 651 8.88 -25.30 5.67
N ASP A 652 9.12 -26.05 4.59
CA ASP A 652 9.14 -27.52 4.62
C ASP A 652 10.30 -28.03 5.49
N ARG A 653 11.50 -27.44 5.36
CA ARG A 653 12.66 -27.83 6.17
C ARG A 653 12.47 -27.50 7.64
N MET A 654 11.97 -26.31 7.97
CA MET A 654 11.69 -25.93 9.35
C MET A 654 10.58 -26.79 9.96
N THR A 655 9.55 -27.13 9.20
CA THR A 655 8.47 -28.02 9.67
C THR A 655 8.96 -29.45 9.88
N ALA A 656 9.81 -29.98 9.01
CA ALA A 656 10.42 -31.29 9.18
C ALA A 656 11.29 -31.34 10.46
N LEU A 657 12.04 -30.28 10.73
CA LEU A 657 12.82 -30.13 11.95
C LEU A 657 11.93 -30.13 13.20
N ARG A 658 10.81 -29.39 13.18
CA ARG A 658 9.81 -29.39 14.28
C ARG A 658 9.24 -30.77 14.58
N ASN A 659 9.05 -31.59 13.55
CA ASN A 659 8.46 -32.92 13.68
C ASN A 659 9.48 -33.99 14.12
N GLY A 660 10.76 -33.81 13.78
CA GLY A 660 11.84 -34.70 14.21
C GLY A 660 12.13 -34.67 15.72
N ASP A 661 11.88 -33.54 16.39
CA ASP A 661 12.01 -33.42 17.85
C ASP A 661 10.96 -34.23 18.63
N GLY A 662 9.80 -34.48 18.02
CA GLY A 662 8.72 -35.25 18.65
C GLY A 662 9.00 -36.74 18.79
N ASP A 663 9.89 -37.30 17.96
CA ASP A 663 10.16 -38.75 17.91
C ASP A 663 11.36 -39.16 18.80
N THR A 664 12.26 -38.21 19.12
CA THR A 664 13.40 -38.46 20.00
C THR A 664 13.02 -38.50 21.49
N GLY A 665 11.92 -37.86 21.89
CA GLY A 665 11.37 -37.91 23.24
C GLY A 665 10.64 -39.21 23.61
N ARG A 666 10.37 -40.12 22.65
CA ARG A 666 9.57 -41.34 22.85
C ARG A 666 10.38 -42.63 23.00
N ARG A 667 11.71 -42.57 22.92
CA ARG A 667 12.61 -43.73 23.05
C ARG A 667 13.44 -43.79 24.34
N ALA A 668 13.17 -42.91 25.31
CA ALA A 668 13.73 -43.02 26.66
C ALA A 668 12.59 -43.19 27.66
N SER A 669 12.17 -44.43 27.87
CA SER A 669 11.37 -44.89 29.01
C SER A 669 11.79 -46.31 29.34
#